data_AF-D5ULA5-F1
#
_entry.id   AF-D5ULA5-F1
#
_cell.length_a   1.000
_cell.length_b   1.000
_cell.length_c   1.000
_cell.angle_alpha   90.00
_cell.angle_beta   90.00
_cell.angle_gamma   90.00
#
_symmetry.space_group_name_H-M   'P 1'
#
loop_
_entity.id
_entity.type
_entity.pdbx_description
1 polymer ?
#
loop_
_entity_poly.entity_id
_entity_poly.type
_entity_poly.pdbx_seq_one_letter_code
_entity_poly.pdbx_strand_id
1 'polypeptide(L)'
;MSSSTRRRAVRAAWAVLTATSLVAVGGAQAAVALSGPTSQVAPAAVTVDAEYAKRFLEQYDKIKDPANGYFSPQGIPYHAVETLMVEAPDYGHMTTSEAYSYWIWLEALYGQATGEWQPLNEAWKNLETYMIPQKEDQPTNSFYRADAPASYASEYDHPSKYPSQIGSSGSVGRDPIAAELKQAYGTDDIYQMHWLGDVDNIYGFGAAPGPGCALGPDQEGMSLVNTFQRGPQESVWETVPHPTCDDFSFGGPNGYLDLFTGDASYAKQWKYTSASDADARAIEAVYWANKWATEQGKASQIADTVAKASKLGDYLRYTLFDKYFKQIGCTSPSCPAGTGKDSAHYLLSWYMAWGGATDTNAGWAWRISSSHAHMGYQNPFAAWALANDSKLTPKGSTAKEDWTKAAQRQLELYRWLQSADGLIAGGATNSWNGAYAQPPSGTPTFYGMAYTEAPVYVDPPSNQWFGMQAWGVQRVAELYYETGNELAGEIMKKWSAWVVDHIETDGANWSVPSELTWSGAPDTWNASNPGANSNLRVTLKSSGQDVGVAGDTARALLFYAAKSGDTEARDTAKALLDAIWENNQTALGVSSVEKRGDYKRFDDVYQSGGNGIFIPNGWSGEMPNGDAIKPGVSFLDIRSFYKQDPQWSKVETALANGTDPEFRYHRFWAQTAIAGALSDYARLFEGGTTPTPTPTPTPTVTPTPTPSPTVTPTPTPTPTVTPTPTPTPTVSPTPSPTPSPTPSPTQNPGGACTVSYTANAWNTGFTASVRVTNKGAALSGWTLKFDLPAGQSVQQGWSAKWAQSGQTVTVSNEAWNGNLGANATVDIGFNGSHNGNGNSAKPTQFTLNGAACS
;
A
#
# COMPACT_ATOMS: atom_id res chain seq x y z
N MET A 1 4.47 45.68 14.41
CA MET A 1 3.61 45.93 13.23
C MET A 1 3.99 44.91 12.17
N SER A 2 3.06 44.01 11.84
CA SER A 2 3.29 42.73 11.15
C SER A 2 3.58 42.88 9.64
N SER A 3 4.41 41.97 9.11
CA SER A 3 4.89 41.92 7.72
C SER A 3 3.78 41.70 6.68
N SER A 4 2.56 41.35 7.10
CA SER A 4 1.40 41.14 6.21
C SER A 4 0.93 42.43 5.51
N THR A 5 1.28 43.60 6.04
CA THR A 5 0.86 44.89 5.46
C THR A 5 1.77 45.36 4.31
N ARG A 6 3.00 44.81 4.19
CA ARG A 6 3.94 45.20 3.11
C ARG A 6 3.64 44.56 1.75
N ARG A 7 3.05 43.35 1.71
CA ARG A 7 2.76 42.66 0.44
C ARG A 7 1.57 43.25 -0.32
N ARG A 8 0.63 43.93 0.36
CA ARG A 8 -0.52 44.61 -0.29
C ARG A 8 -0.19 45.99 -0.89
N ALA A 9 0.92 46.62 -0.49
CA ALA A 9 1.26 47.97 -0.96
C ALA A 9 2.03 48.01 -2.29
N VAL A 10 2.59 46.88 -2.75
CA VAL A 10 3.44 46.84 -3.97
C VAL A 10 2.63 46.53 -5.24
N ARG A 11 1.39 46.04 -5.14
CA ARG A 11 0.53 45.74 -6.31
C ARG A 11 -0.27 46.96 -6.86
N ALA A 12 0.00 48.19 -6.42
CA ALA A 12 -0.80 49.38 -6.79
C ALA A 12 -0.04 50.48 -7.57
N ALA A 13 1.16 50.23 -8.06
CA ALA A 13 1.84 51.14 -8.99
C ALA A 13 2.45 50.30 -10.13
N TRP A 14 2.57 50.88 -11.32
CA TRP A 14 2.97 50.26 -12.59
C TRP A 14 1.83 49.70 -13.44
N ALA A 15 0.95 50.61 -13.85
CA ALA A 15 0.35 50.56 -15.18
C ALA A 15 0.30 51.98 -15.76
N VAL A 16 0.49 52.08 -17.07
CA VAL A 16 0.44 53.27 -17.96
C VAL A 16 1.82 53.82 -18.35
N LEU A 17 2.34 53.36 -19.50
CA LEU A 17 2.46 54.20 -20.70
C LEU A 17 2.79 53.35 -21.94
N THR A 18 1.94 53.44 -22.96
CA THR A 18 2.09 52.79 -24.27
C THR A 18 2.64 53.74 -25.34
N ALA A 19 3.41 53.12 -26.25
CA ALA A 19 3.49 53.35 -27.70
C ALA A 19 4.39 54.47 -28.27
N THR A 20 5.33 54.08 -29.16
CA THR A 20 5.42 54.41 -30.61
C THR A 20 6.74 53.82 -31.18
N SER A 21 6.70 52.85 -32.12
CA SER A 21 6.79 52.98 -33.60
C SER A 21 8.21 52.85 -34.18
N LEU A 22 8.48 51.84 -35.04
CA LEU A 22 9.00 51.96 -36.44
C LEU A 22 9.73 50.70 -37.01
N VAL A 23 9.07 50.14 -38.03
CA VAL A 23 9.47 49.48 -39.31
C VAL A 23 10.96 49.37 -39.71
N ALA A 24 11.37 48.16 -40.18
CA ALA A 24 12.09 47.87 -41.46
C ALA A 24 12.36 46.34 -41.59
N VAL A 25 11.66 45.60 -42.48
CA VAL A 25 12.01 45.19 -43.88
C VAL A 25 13.26 44.31 -44.05
N GLY A 26 13.03 43.04 -44.43
CA GLY A 26 13.66 42.42 -45.59
C GLY A 26 14.82 41.41 -45.38
N GLY A 27 14.69 40.23 -45.99
CA GLY A 27 15.85 39.42 -46.40
C GLY A 27 15.70 37.91 -46.21
N ALA A 28 15.30 37.21 -47.27
CA ALA A 28 15.48 35.76 -47.42
C ALA A 28 16.88 35.44 -47.97
N GLN A 29 17.30 34.16 -47.82
CA GLN A 29 18.51 33.46 -48.30
C GLN A 29 19.53 33.15 -47.17
N ALA A 30 20.18 32.00 -47.09
CA ALA A 30 20.14 30.74 -47.83
C ALA A 30 20.76 29.65 -46.93
N ALA A 31 20.36 28.40 -47.15
CA ALA A 31 21.00 27.24 -46.56
C ALA A 31 22.45 27.11 -47.05
N VAL A 32 23.40 26.99 -46.12
CA VAL A 32 24.75 26.50 -46.39
C VAL A 32 25.00 25.31 -45.47
N ALA A 33 25.02 24.13 -46.07
CA ALA A 33 25.53 22.93 -45.44
C ALA A 33 27.05 23.04 -45.31
N LEU A 34 27.56 22.95 -44.08
CA LEU A 34 28.98 22.74 -43.80
C LEU A 34 29.12 21.49 -42.95
N SER A 35 29.45 20.39 -43.63
CA SER A 35 29.99 19.17 -43.06
C SER A 35 31.46 19.38 -42.68
N GLY A 36 31.79 19.27 -41.39
CA GLY A 36 33.16 19.25 -40.88
C GLY A 36 33.20 18.68 -39.46
N PRO A 37 34.18 17.84 -39.10
CA PRO A 37 34.16 17.08 -37.86
C PRO A 37 34.66 17.97 -36.71
N THR A 38 33.76 18.38 -35.82
CA THR A 38 34.17 18.94 -34.53
C THR A 38 34.10 17.84 -33.49
N SER A 39 35.26 17.25 -33.17
CA SER A 39 35.49 16.65 -31.86
C SER A 39 35.25 17.73 -30.81
N GLN A 40 34.04 17.77 -30.25
CA GLN A 40 33.83 18.49 -29.00
C GLN A 40 34.43 17.63 -27.89
N VAL A 41 35.55 18.12 -27.40
CA VAL A 41 36.14 17.75 -26.12
C VAL A 41 35.02 17.74 -25.09
N ALA A 42 34.81 16.58 -24.45
CA ALA A 42 33.91 16.46 -23.32
C ALA A 42 34.25 17.59 -22.33
N PRO A 43 33.27 18.41 -21.89
CA PRO A 43 33.55 19.38 -20.85
C PRO A 43 34.10 18.61 -19.64
N ALA A 44 35.27 19.04 -19.17
CA ALA A 44 35.89 18.51 -17.97
C ALA A 44 34.86 18.49 -16.84
N ALA A 45 34.84 17.39 -16.08
CA ALA A 45 33.94 17.19 -14.95
C ALA A 45 34.02 18.38 -13.99
N VAL A 46 33.01 19.24 -14.01
CA VAL A 46 32.77 20.22 -12.96
C VAL A 46 32.12 19.44 -11.83
N THR A 47 32.88 19.16 -10.77
CA THR A 47 32.34 18.65 -9.51
C THR A 47 31.45 19.73 -8.89
N VAL A 48 30.15 19.67 -9.15
CA VAL A 48 29.15 20.44 -8.41
C VAL A 48 28.58 19.53 -7.35
N ASP A 49 28.94 19.84 -6.11
CA ASP A 49 28.48 19.20 -4.88
C ASP A 49 27.04 19.67 -4.60
N ALA A 50 26.06 19.20 -5.38
CA ALA A 50 24.67 19.67 -5.36
C ALA A 50 24.01 19.38 -3.99
N GLU A 51 23.65 20.45 -3.27
CA GLU A 51 23.17 20.39 -1.88
C GLU A 51 21.91 19.52 -1.76
N TYR A 52 20.94 19.72 -2.66
CA TYR A 52 19.67 19.00 -2.56
C TYR A 52 19.80 17.53 -2.94
N ALA A 53 20.75 17.18 -3.80
CA ALA A 53 21.05 15.79 -4.09
C ALA A 53 21.62 15.06 -2.85
N LYS A 54 22.41 15.74 -2.02
CA LYS A 54 22.84 15.19 -0.72
C LYS A 54 21.69 15.05 0.26
N ARG A 55 20.82 16.07 0.37
CA ARG A 55 19.63 16.01 1.23
C ARG A 55 18.72 14.84 0.83
N PHE A 56 18.56 14.61 -0.49
CA PHE A 56 17.86 13.44 -1.00
C PHE A 56 18.52 12.13 -0.53
N LEU A 57 19.82 11.96 -0.72
CA LEU A 57 20.52 10.74 -0.31
C LEU A 57 20.49 10.54 1.21
N GLU A 58 20.61 11.59 2.01
CA GLU A 58 20.46 11.50 3.47
C GLU A 58 19.05 11.06 3.88
N GLN A 59 18.02 11.59 3.22
CA GLN A 59 16.64 11.18 3.45
C GLN A 59 16.38 9.74 2.99
N TYR A 60 16.92 9.35 1.83
CA TYR A 60 16.87 7.98 1.34
C TYR A 60 17.54 7.02 2.33
N ASP A 61 18.74 7.33 2.80
CA ASP A 61 19.46 6.50 3.77
C ASP A 61 18.66 6.33 5.07
N LYS A 62 18.01 7.38 5.57
CA LYS A 62 17.10 7.27 6.72
C LYS A 62 15.91 6.35 6.46
N ILE A 63 15.29 6.41 5.27
CA ILE A 63 14.17 5.53 4.91
C ILE A 63 14.64 4.07 4.79
N LYS A 64 15.83 3.84 4.24
CA LYS A 64 16.36 2.50 3.96
C LYS A 64 17.11 1.87 5.14
N ASP A 65 17.48 2.62 6.17
CA ASP A 65 18.12 2.09 7.37
C ASP A 65 17.15 1.16 8.12
N PRO A 66 17.46 -0.16 8.23
CA PRO A 66 16.61 -1.09 8.97
C PRO A 66 16.40 -0.69 10.43
N ALA A 67 17.31 0.09 11.03
CA ALA A 67 17.16 0.59 12.40
C ALA A 67 16.01 1.59 12.55
N ASN A 68 15.57 2.23 11.46
CA ASN A 68 14.50 3.22 11.46
C ASN A 68 13.11 2.60 11.23
N GLY A 69 13.02 1.31 10.91
CA GLY A 69 11.76 0.55 10.99
C GLY A 69 10.71 0.88 9.91
N TYR A 70 11.09 1.45 8.77
CA TYR A 70 10.15 1.70 7.65
C TYR A 70 9.67 0.42 6.96
N PHE A 71 10.44 -0.66 7.05
CA PHE A 71 10.16 -1.92 6.40
C PHE A 71 10.08 -3.05 7.42
N SER A 72 9.19 -4.01 7.16
CA SER A 72 9.15 -5.27 7.90
C SER A 72 10.39 -6.13 7.61
N PRO A 73 10.62 -7.21 8.39
CA PRO A 73 11.68 -8.18 8.09
C PRO A 73 11.62 -8.80 6.70
N GLN A 74 10.43 -8.86 6.09
CA GLN A 74 10.20 -9.34 4.72
C GLN A 74 10.48 -8.26 3.66
N GLY A 75 10.87 -7.05 4.07
CA GLY A 75 11.13 -5.92 3.18
C GLY A 75 9.85 -5.25 2.66
N ILE A 76 8.72 -5.41 3.36
CA ILE A 76 7.44 -4.78 3.02
C ILE A 76 7.41 -3.39 3.68
N PRO A 77 7.17 -2.30 2.94
CA PRO A 77 7.06 -0.98 3.56
C PRO A 77 5.82 -0.93 4.44
N TYR A 78 5.94 -0.46 5.68
CA TYR A 78 4.78 -0.09 6.49
C TYR A 78 4.20 1.22 5.98
N HIS A 79 2.95 1.52 6.36
CA HIS A 79 2.33 2.80 6.10
C HIS A 79 3.02 3.91 6.90
N ALA A 80 3.38 3.64 8.16
CA ALA A 80 4.23 4.48 8.99
C ALA A 80 5.10 3.65 9.94
N VAL A 81 6.21 4.25 10.42
CA VAL A 81 7.06 3.66 11.47
C VAL A 81 6.30 3.52 12.79
N GLU A 82 5.44 4.49 13.12
CA GLU A 82 4.61 4.41 14.31
C GLU A 82 3.38 3.53 14.08
N THR A 83 3.14 2.60 15.01
CA THR A 83 2.01 1.66 14.98
C THR A 83 0.66 2.31 15.27
N LEU A 84 0.58 3.23 16.23
CA LEU A 84 -0.67 3.91 16.58
C LEU A 84 -1.03 5.00 15.57
N MET A 85 -1.75 4.61 14.52
CA MET A 85 -2.20 5.53 13.48
C MET A 85 -3.52 5.09 12.82
N VAL A 86 -4.44 6.02 12.61
CA VAL A 86 -5.74 5.78 11.96
C VAL A 86 -6.08 6.94 11.03
N GLU A 87 -6.23 6.72 9.72
CA GLU A 87 -6.55 7.80 8.75
C GLU A 87 -7.12 7.32 7.41
N ALA A 88 -6.67 6.15 6.94
CA ALA A 88 -7.23 5.41 5.81
C ALA A 88 -6.99 3.91 6.03
N PRO A 89 -5.73 3.43 6.18
CA PRO A 89 -5.50 2.28 7.04
C PRO A 89 -5.78 2.68 8.49
N ASP A 90 -6.10 1.68 9.30
CA ASP A 90 -6.52 1.87 10.69
C ASP A 90 -5.51 1.32 11.70
N TYR A 91 -4.28 1.04 11.23
CA TYR A 91 -3.08 0.72 12.01
C TYR A 91 -1.80 1.02 11.19
N GLY A 92 -0.76 1.55 11.82
CA GLY A 92 0.41 2.10 11.12
C GLY A 92 1.32 1.07 10.45
N HIS A 93 1.39 -0.16 11.00
CA HIS A 93 2.10 -1.28 10.38
C HIS A 93 1.21 -2.10 9.42
N MET A 94 0.06 -1.57 9.04
CA MET A 94 -0.52 -1.98 7.77
C MET A 94 0.32 -1.39 6.64
N THR A 95 0.12 -1.86 5.42
CA THR A 95 0.68 -1.29 4.21
C THR A 95 -0.42 -1.08 3.19
N THR A 96 -0.12 -0.27 2.19
CA THR A 96 -1.04 0.05 1.11
C THR A 96 -0.35 -0.07 -0.24
N SER A 97 -1.15 -0.32 -1.28
CA SER A 97 -0.67 -0.17 -2.66
C SER A 97 -0.09 1.23 -2.91
N GLU A 98 -0.58 2.25 -2.21
CA GLU A 98 0.00 3.60 -2.18
C GLU A 98 1.44 3.58 -1.66
N ALA A 99 1.70 3.02 -0.47
CA ALA A 99 3.04 2.92 0.10
C ALA A 99 4.01 2.22 -0.87
N TYR A 100 3.56 1.14 -1.51
CA TYR A 100 4.32 0.46 -2.56
C TYR A 100 4.57 1.35 -3.78
N SER A 101 3.57 2.07 -4.28
CA SER A 101 3.74 2.98 -5.42
C SER A 101 4.72 4.12 -5.13
N TYR A 102 4.74 4.64 -3.89
CA TYR A 102 5.77 5.57 -3.44
C TYR A 102 7.13 4.88 -3.33
N TRP A 103 7.20 3.63 -2.87
CA TRP A 103 8.47 2.91 -2.83
C TRP A 103 9.08 2.72 -4.23
N ILE A 104 8.27 2.33 -5.23
CA ILE A 104 8.70 2.30 -6.64
C ILE A 104 9.23 3.68 -7.08
N TRP A 105 8.56 4.76 -6.68
CA TRP A 105 9.00 6.12 -6.96
C TRP A 105 10.35 6.47 -6.30
N LEU A 106 10.53 6.11 -5.02
CA LEU A 106 11.77 6.32 -4.27
C LEU A 106 12.95 5.64 -4.97
N GLU A 107 12.77 4.39 -5.40
CA GLU A 107 13.84 3.63 -6.08
C GLU A 107 14.09 4.13 -7.51
N ALA A 108 13.08 4.67 -8.20
CA ALA A 108 13.27 5.34 -9.48
C ALA A 108 14.14 6.59 -9.33
N LEU A 109 13.90 7.39 -8.29
CA LEU A 109 14.72 8.57 -7.96
C LEU A 109 16.14 8.17 -7.53
N TYR A 110 16.29 7.11 -6.74
CA TYR A 110 17.61 6.60 -6.37
C TYR A 110 18.40 6.14 -7.59
N GLY A 111 17.80 5.36 -8.48
CA GLY A 111 18.42 4.95 -9.73
C GLY A 111 18.78 6.12 -10.64
N GLN A 112 17.97 7.19 -10.65
CA GLN A 112 18.31 8.42 -11.35
C GLN A 112 19.54 9.12 -10.75
N ALA A 113 19.61 9.21 -9.42
CA ALA A 113 20.69 9.91 -8.72
C ALA A 113 22.03 9.14 -8.72
N THR A 114 22.00 7.82 -8.66
CA THR A 114 23.19 6.96 -8.47
C THR A 114 23.54 6.12 -9.70
N GLY A 115 22.58 5.89 -10.59
CA GLY A 115 22.67 4.92 -11.67
C GLY A 115 22.52 3.46 -11.21
N GLU A 116 22.14 3.21 -9.95
CA GLU A 116 21.91 1.87 -9.42
C GLU A 116 20.42 1.52 -9.50
N TRP A 117 20.07 0.66 -10.46
CA TRP A 117 18.67 0.32 -10.76
C TRP A 117 18.18 -0.99 -10.13
N GLN A 118 19.05 -1.72 -9.41
CA GLN A 118 18.66 -2.97 -8.76
C GLN A 118 17.55 -2.77 -7.72
N PRO A 119 17.63 -1.75 -6.84
CA PRO A 119 16.60 -1.53 -5.83
C PRO A 119 15.18 -1.40 -6.41
N LEU A 120 15.04 -0.80 -7.60
CA LEU A 120 13.75 -0.69 -8.30
C LEU A 120 13.16 -2.06 -8.67
N ASN A 121 13.99 -2.96 -9.20
CA ASN A 121 13.54 -4.32 -9.55
C ASN A 121 13.22 -5.15 -8.30
N GLU A 122 13.96 -4.97 -7.20
CA GLU A 122 13.66 -5.58 -5.91
C GLU A 122 12.32 -5.10 -5.34
N ALA A 123 12.10 -3.79 -5.37
CA ALA A 123 10.84 -3.19 -4.92
C ALA A 123 9.66 -3.71 -5.76
N TRP A 124 9.79 -3.76 -7.10
CA TRP A 124 8.74 -4.31 -7.96
C TRP A 124 8.50 -5.79 -7.71
N LYS A 125 9.57 -6.59 -7.48
CA LYS A 125 9.43 -8.01 -7.15
C LYS A 125 8.69 -8.19 -5.83
N ASN A 126 8.99 -7.38 -4.81
CA ASN A 126 8.31 -7.41 -3.52
C ASN A 126 6.82 -7.03 -3.69
N LEU A 127 6.53 -5.96 -4.42
CA LEU A 127 5.17 -5.54 -4.79
C LEU A 127 4.39 -6.69 -5.46
N GLU A 128 4.96 -7.32 -6.49
CA GLU A 128 4.33 -8.45 -7.16
C GLU A 128 4.09 -9.62 -6.21
N THR A 129 5.01 -9.86 -5.28
CA THR A 129 4.89 -10.96 -4.34
C THR A 129 3.74 -10.71 -3.38
N TYR A 130 3.69 -9.53 -2.75
CA TYR A 130 2.84 -9.27 -1.57
C TYR A 130 1.55 -8.52 -1.86
N MET A 131 1.52 -7.64 -2.86
CA MET A 131 0.34 -6.80 -3.13
C MET A 131 -0.48 -7.26 -4.34
N ILE A 132 0.11 -7.96 -5.31
CA ILE A 132 -0.65 -8.51 -6.44
C ILE A 132 -1.05 -9.95 -6.08
N PRO A 133 -2.35 -10.27 -5.97
CA PRO A 133 -2.79 -11.64 -5.68
C PRO A 133 -2.25 -12.62 -6.74
N GLN A 134 -1.64 -13.72 -6.31
CA GLN A 134 -1.12 -14.76 -7.20
C GLN A 134 -2.23 -15.73 -7.63
N LYS A 135 -1.90 -16.72 -8.47
CA LYS A 135 -2.89 -17.67 -8.99
C LYS A 135 -3.62 -18.41 -7.87
N GLU A 136 -2.90 -18.72 -6.80
CA GLU A 136 -3.41 -19.43 -5.63
C GLU A 136 -4.36 -18.56 -4.80
N ASP A 137 -4.17 -17.24 -4.81
CA ASP A 137 -4.97 -16.25 -4.10
C ASP A 137 -6.28 -15.92 -4.83
N GLN A 138 -6.27 -15.97 -6.17
CA GLN A 138 -7.43 -15.71 -7.04
C GLN A 138 -7.77 -16.89 -7.98
N PRO A 139 -8.02 -18.10 -7.43
CA PRO A 139 -7.96 -19.37 -8.17
C PRO A 139 -9.07 -19.55 -9.21
N THR A 140 -10.24 -18.98 -8.97
CA THR A 140 -11.49 -19.27 -9.69
C THR A 140 -11.92 -18.19 -10.70
N ASN A 141 -10.99 -17.32 -11.12
CA ASN A 141 -11.23 -16.37 -12.23
C ASN A 141 -11.74 -17.04 -13.52
N SER A 142 -11.49 -18.34 -13.72
CA SER A 142 -12.01 -19.12 -14.86
C SER A 142 -13.54 -19.24 -14.88
N PHE A 143 -14.24 -18.97 -13.78
CA PHE A 143 -15.70 -18.91 -13.72
C PHE A 143 -16.28 -17.54 -14.12
N TYR A 144 -15.42 -16.55 -14.34
CA TYR A 144 -15.85 -15.20 -14.69
C TYR A 144 -16.56 -15.18 -16.04
N ARG A 145 -17.67 -14.44 -16.11
CA ARG A 145 -18.49 -14.28 -17.30
C ARG A 145 -18.58 -12.82 -17.69
N ALA A 146 -17.89 -12.44 -18.77
CA ALA A 146 -17.87 -11.05 -19.24
C ALA A 146 -19.25 -10.52 -19.69
N ASP A 147 -20.19 -11.41 -20.05
CA ASP A 147 -21.58 -11.06 -20.37
C ASP A 147 -22.49 -10.90 -19.14
N ALA A 148 -22.01 -11.28 -17.96
CA ALA A 148 -22.68 -11.13 -16.67
C ALA A 148 -21.61 -10.89 -15.58
N PRO A 149 -20.93 -9.73 -15.61
CA PRO A 149 -19.68 -9.51 -14.87
C PRO A 149 -19.88 -9.43 -13.35
N ALA A 150 -21.08 -9.09 -12.87
CA ALA A 150 -21.44 -9.08 -11.46
C ALA A 150 -22.97 -9.09 -11.30
N SER A 151 -23.44 -9.27 -10.06
CA SER A 151 -24.82 -8.99 -9.66
C SER A 151 -24.91 -7.63 -8.99
N TYR A 152 -25.94 -6.85 -9.33
CA TYR A 152 -26.14 -5.51 -8.79
C TYR A 152 -26.52 -5.51 -7.30
N ALA A 153 -25.93 -4.60 -6.54
CA ALA A 153 -26.34 -4.20 -5.20
C ALA A 153 -26.19 -2.67 -5.06
N SER A 154 -27.13 -2.03 -4.38
CA SER A 154 -27.09 -0.58 -4.15
C SER A 154 -26.05 -0.21 -3.10
N GLU A 155 -25.43 0.96 -3.24
CA GLU A 155 -24.79 1.61 -2.09
C GLU A 155 -25.85 2.38 -1.30
N TYR A 156 -25.56 2.63 -0.02
CA TYR A 156 -26.40 3.45 0.84
C TYR A 156 -25.57 4.50 1.54
N ASP A 157 -26.19 5.65 1.81
CA ASP A 157 -25.60 6.82 2.46
C ASP A 157 -25.11 6.60 3.90
N HIS A 158 -25.41 5.46 4.54
CA HIS A 158 -25.09 5.21 5.94
C HIS A 158 -24.86 3.71 6.23
N PRO A 159 -23.86 3.32 7.06
CA PRO A 159 -23.55 1.93 7.40
C PRO A 159 -24.73 1.12 7.94
N SER A 160 -25.65 1.78 8.65
CA SER A 160 -26.85 1.13 9.22
C SER A 160 -27.87 0.61 8.20
N LYS A 161 -27.69 0.92 6.92
CA LYS A 161 -28.53 0.38 5.83
C LYS A 161 -27.94 -0.89 5.19
N TYR A 162 -26.78 -1.34 5.66
CA TYR A 162 -26.15 -2.60 5.25
C TYR A 162 -26.57 -3.75 6.19
N PRO A 163 -26.63 -4.99 5.70
CA PRO A 163 -26.15 -5.49 4.41
C PRO A 163 -27.02 -5.11 3.20
N SER A 164 -26.38 -4.78 2.08
CA SER A 164 -27.06 -4.42 0.82
C SER A 164 -27.48 -5.63 0.01
N GLN A 165 -28.75 -5.69 -0.40
CA GLN A 165 -29.31 -6.88 -1.05
C GLN A 165 -28.80 -7.06 -2.49
N ILE A 166 -28.19 -8.22 -2.75
CA ILE A 166 -27.77 -8.65 -4.08
C ILE A 166 -29.01 -9.07 -4.89
N GLY A 167 -29.00 -8.80 -6.20
CA GLY A 167 -30.06 -9.26 -7.10
C GLY A 167 -31.31 -8.40 -7.08
N SER A 168 -31.21 -7.18 -6.55
CA SER A 168 -32.18 -6.12 -6.86
C SER A 168 -32.24 -5.92 -8.39
N SER A 169 -33.38 -5.48 -8.93
CA SER A 169 -33.74 -5.49 -10.36
C SER A 169 -32.89 -4.60 -11.30
N GLY A 170 -31.64 -4.32 -10.94
CA GLY A 170 -30.71 -3.51 -11.70
C GLY A 170 -30.07 -4.27 -12.86
N SER A 171 -30.02 -3.62 -14.03
CA SER A 171 -29.27 -4.14 -15.19
C SER A 171 -27.76 -4.11 -14.93
N VAL A 172 -27.02 -5.06 -15.51
CA VAL A 172 -25.55 -5.06 -15.52
C VAL A 172 -25.09 -5.17 -16.97
N GLY A 173 -24.10 -4.36 -17.36
CA GLY A 173 -23.56 -4.36 -18.71
C GLY A 173 -22.55 -5.47 -18.97
N ARG A 174 -21.99 -5.44 -20.17
CA ARG A 174 -20.93 -6.34 -20.60
C ARG A 174 -19.55 -5.73 -20.32
N ASP A 175 -18.63 -6.55 -19.81
CA ASP A 175 -17.20 -6.25 -19.78
C ASP A 175 -16.58 -6.42 -21.18
N PRO A 176 -16.07 -5.35 -21.80
CA PRO A 176 -15.53 -5.41 -23.16
C PRO A 176 -14.05 -5.79 -23.24
N ILE A 177 -13.30 -5.85 -22.13
CA ILE A 177 -11.84 -6.00 -22.16
C ILE A 177 -11.34 -7.34 -21.60
N ALA A 178 -12.14 -8.12 -20.87
CA ALA A 178 -11.69 -9.40 -20.32
C ALA A 178 -11.13 -10.39 -21.36
N ALA A 179 -11.83 -10.56 -22.50
CA ALA A 179 -11.36 -11.48 -23.55
C ALA A 179 -10.06 -11.00 -24.20
N GLU A 180 -9.91 -9.69 -24.36
CA GLU A 180 -8.71 -9.05 -24.89
C GLU A 180 -7.52 -9.25 -23.95
N LEU A 181 -7.70 -9.02 -22.65
CA LEU A 181 -6.66 -9.23 -21.63
C LEU A 181 -6.23 -10.70 -21.56
N LYS A 182 -7.19 -11.63 -21.60
CA LYS A 182 -6.89 -13.07 -21.65
C LYS A 182 -6.08 -13.43 -22.89
N GLN A 183 -6.42 -12.87 -24.05
CA GLN A 183 -5.66 -13.07 -25.28
C GLN A 183 -4.24 -12.51 -25.19
N ALA A 184 -4.07 -11.35 -24.57
CA ALA A 184 -2.78 -10.67 -24.44
C ALA A 184 -1.82 -11.36 -23.46
N TYR A 185 -2.34 -11.96 -22.39
CA TYR A 185 -1.54 -12.46 -21.27
C TYR A 185 -1.69 -13.95 -20.96
N GLY A 186 -2.61 -14.65 -21.62
CA GLY A 186 -2.77 -16.11 -21.49
C GLY A 186 -3.32 -16.58 -20.14
N THR A 187 -3.87 -15.68 -19.33
CA THR A 187 -4.47 -16.00 -18.02
C THR A 187 -5.79 -15.24 -17.83
N ASP A 188 -6.67 -15.80 -16.99
CA ASP A 188 -7.88 -15.12 -16.50
C ASP A 188 -7.59 -14.23 -15.28
N ASP A 189 -6.41 -14.37 -14.66
CA ASP A 189 -6.07 -13.66 -13.42
C ASP A 189 -5.85 -12.16 -13.65
N ILE A 190 -6.11 -11.37 -12.61
CA ILE A 190 -5.94 -9.91 -12.60
C ILE A 190 -4.54 -9.54 -12.12
N TYR A 191 -3.87 -8.65 -12.87
CA TYR A 191 -2.57 -8.10 -12.50
C TYR A 191 -2.73 -6.65 -12.04
N GLN A 192 -3.24 -6.47 -10.82
CA GLN A 192 -3.36 -5.20 -10.10
C GLN A 192 -3.07 -5.42 -8.63
N MET A 193 -2.59 -4.36 -7.95
CA MET A 193 -2.38 -4.43 -6.51
C MET A 193 -3.74 -4.48 -5.80
N HIS A 194 -3.89 -5.37 -4.82
CA HIS A 194 -4.85 -5.15 -3.75
C HIS A 194 -4.42 -3.92 -2.94
N TRP A 195 -5.38 -3.17 -2.38
CA TRP A 195 -5.08 -1.87 -1.81
C TRP A 195 -4.49 -1.90 -0.40
N LEU A 196 -4.80 -2.92 0.43
CA LEU A 196 -4.48 -2.93 1.87
C LEU A 196 -3.92 -4.28 2.34
N GLY A 197 -2.91 -4.22 3.19
CA GLY A 197 -2.31 -5.38 3.81
C GLY A 197 -2.01 -5.16 5.29
N ASP A 198 -2.27 -6.16 6.11
CA ASP A 198 -1.81 -6.27 7.48
C ASP A 198 -0.45 -6.97 7.49
N VAL A 199 0.64 -6.22 7.60
CA VAL A 199 2.00 -6.72 7.36
C VAL A 199 2.48 -7.64 8.47
N ASP A 200 2.15 -7.30 9.71
CA ASP A 200 2.59 -8.02 10.92
C ASP A 200 1.54 -9.02 11.42
N ASN A 201 0.45 -9.21 10.67
CA ASN A 201 -0.70 -10.04 11.05
C ASN A 201 -1.31 -9.61 12.38
N ILE A 202 -1.37 -8.31 12.68
CA ILE A 202 -1.89 -7.80 13.95
C ILE A 202 -3.36 -8.15 14.15
N TYR A 203 -4.13 -8.21 13.06
CA TYR A 203 -5.52 -8.64 13.09
C TYR A 203 -5.67 -10.15 13.22
N GLY A 204 -4.63 -10.91 12.89
CA GLY A 204 -4.59 -12.37 13.05
C GLY A 204 -5.36 -13.15 12.00
N PHE A 205 -5.69 -12.55 10.85
CA PHE A 205 -6.33 -13.27 9.75
C PHE A 205 -5.36 -14.22 9.04
N GLY A 206 -4.15 -13.72 8.73
CA GLY A 206 -2.98 -14.37 8.13
C GLY A 206 -3.21 -15.53 7.15
N ALA A 207 -2.87 -15.38 5.87
CA ALA A 207 -2.57 -16.49 4.93
C ALA A 207 -2.10 -16.01 3.54
N ALA A 208 -2.00 -14.70 3.27
CA ALA A 208 -1.92 -14.14 1.92
C ALA A 208 -0.81 -13.08 1.78
N PRO A 209 -0.05 -13.07 0.67
CA PRO A 209 -0.15 -13.96 -0.48
C PRO A 209 0.26 -15.40 -0.14
N GLY A 210 -0.43 -16.40 -0.68
CA GLY A 210 -0.05 -17.79 -0.50
C GLY A 210 -1.21 -18.77 -0.35
N PRO A 211 -0.91 -20.07 -0.21
CA PRO A 211 -1.93 -21.09 -0.08
C PRO A 211 -2.64 -21.01 1.28
N GLY A 212 -3.90 -20.59 1.27
CA GLY A 212 -4.75 -20.55 2.47
C GLY A 212 -5.68 -19.35 2.45
N CYS A 213 -6.65 -19.32 3.37
CA CYS A 213 -7.58 -18.19 3.50
C CYS A 213 -7.43 -17.49 4.85
N ALA A 214 -7.61 -18.23 5.96
CA ALA A 214 -7.37 -17.71 7.30
C ALA A 214 -6.61 -18.75 8.14
N LEU A 215 -5.28 -18.70 8.12
CA LEU A 215 -4.40 -19.59 8.88
C LEU A 215 -4.25 -19.15 10.35
N GLY A 216 -4.76 -17.96 10.71
CA GLY A 216 -4.97 -17.52 12.09
C GLY A 216 -3.84 -16.67 12.70
N PRO A 217 -4.00 -16.26 13.98
CA PRO A 217 -3.13 -15.29 14.63
C PRO A 217 -1.72 -15.79 14.93
N ASP A 218 -1.51 -17.12 14.96
CA ASP A 218 -0.22 -17.72 15.23
C ASP A 218 0.72 -17.74 14.00
N GLN A 219 0.27 -17.22 12.86
CA GLN A 219 1.05 -17.19 11.63
C GLN A 219 1.90 -15.93 11.53
N GLU A 220 3.13 -16.12 11.05
CA GLU A 220 4.03 -15.04 10.70
C GLU A 220 3.83 -14.60 9.25
N GLY A 221 3.86 -13.29 9.01
CA GLY A 221 3.82 -12.70 7.68
C GLY A 221 2.51 -12.00 7.36
N MET A 222 2.48 -11.35 6.21
CA MET A 222 1.39 -10.46 5.81
C MET A 222 0.05 -11.20 5.63
N SER A 223 -1.03 -10.43 5.78
CA SER A 223 -2.39 -10.81 5.40
C SER A 223 -3.00 -9.72 4.51
N LEU A 224 -3.60 -10.09 3.39
CA LEU A 224 -4.41 -9.16 2.60
C LEU A 224 -5.80 -9.03 3.24
N VAL A 225 -6.15 -7.81 3.62
CA VAL A 225 -7.37 -7.49 4.39
C VAL A 225 -8.10 -6.32 3.75
N ASN A 226 -9.38 -6.14 4.08
CA ASN A 226 -10.15 -5.00 3.64
C ASN A 226 -10.97 -4.41 4.80
N THR A 227 -11.44 -3.17 4.62
CA THR A 227 -12.18 -2.41 5.64
C THR A 227 -13.45 -1.81 5.04
N PHE A 228 -13.32 -0.77 4.22
CA PHE A 228 -14.44 0.00 3.66
C PHE A 228 -15.34 -0.85 2.75
N GLN A 229 -16.63 -0.94 3.09
CA GLN A 229 -17.66 -1.69 2.35
C GLN A 229 -19.07 -1.07 2.44
N ARG A 230 -19.29 -0.08 3.32
CA ARG A 230 -20.64 0.35 3.74
C ARG A 230 -20.96 1.82 3.45
N GLY A 231 -20.53 2.27 2.28
CA GLY A 231 -21.00 3.50 1.66
C GLY A 231 -20.30 4.77 2.16
N PRO A 232 -20.73 5.95 1.69
CA PRO A 232 -19.96 7.18 1.81
C PRO A 232 -19.77 7.72 3.22
N GLN A 233 -20.68 7.40 4.15
CA GLN A 233 -20.51 7.83 5.53
C GLN A 233 -19.52 6.94 6.29
N GLU A 234 -19.29 5.68 5.89
CA GLU A 234 -18.38 4.79 6.63
C GLU A 234 -16.96 5.35 6.63
N SER A 235 -16.60 6.02 7.72
CA SER A 235 -15.24 6.50 7.97
C SER A 235 -14.34 5.34 8.41
N VAL A 236 -13.03 5.60 8.45
CA VAL A 236 -12.03 4.63 8.93
C VAL A 236 -12.36 4.09 10.33
N TRP A 237 -13.01 4.90 11.17
CA TRP A 237 -13.41 4.58 12.53
C TRP A 237 -14.60 3.62 12.63
N GLU A 238 -15.32 3.42 11.54
CA GLU A 238 -16.61 2.73 11.55
C GLU A 238 -16.54 1.34 10.94
N THR A 239 -15.41 0.99 10.35
CA THR A 239 -15.19 -0.26 9.62
C THR A 239 -15.06 -1.48 10.54
N VAL A 240 -15.41 -2.65 9.98
CA VAL A 240 -15.07 -3.96 10.54
C VAL A 240 -14.01 -4.60 9.63
N PRO A 241 -12.73 -4.66 10.07
CA PRO A 241 -11.65 -5.26 9.27
C PRO A 241 -11.92 -6.74 9.04
N HIS A 242 -11.70 -7.19 7.81
CA HIS A 242 -12.06 -8.55 7.39
C HIS A 242 -11.08 -9.09 6.34
N PRO A 243 -10.95 -10.42 6.20
CA PRO A 243 -9.99 -11.00 5.28
C PRO A 243 -10.48 -10.88 3.82
N THR A 244 -9.51 -10.80 2.90
CA THR A 244 -9.80 -10.87 1.46
C THR A 244 -10.27 -12.25 1.03
N CYS A 245 -9.73 -13.33 1.61
CA CYS A 245 -10.34 -14.66 1.53
C CYS A 245 -11.16 -14.97 2.79
N ASP A 246 -12.48 -15.05 2.64
CA ASP A 246 -13.42 -15.38 3.71
C ASP A 246 -13.83 -16.85 3.61
N ASP A 247 -13.31 -17.68 4.52
CA ASP A 247 -13.60 -19.10 4.63
C ASP A 247 -14.48 -19.46 5.83
N PHE A 248 -15.05 -18.43 6.48
CA PHE A 248 -15.91 -18.50 7.66
C PHE A 248 -15.22 -18.93 8.95
N SER A 249 -13.88 -18.91 9.01
CA SER A 249 -13.13 -19.26 10.23
C SER A 249 -13.28 -18.22 11.34
N PHE A 250 -13.48 -16.95 10.98
CA PHE A 250 -13.66 -15.82 11.89
C PHE A 250 -14.89 -15.00 11.49
N GLY A 251 -15.32 -14.07 12.32
CA GLY A 251 -16.57 -13.34 12.13
C GLY A 251 -17.77 -14.14 12.65
N GLY A 252 -18.90 -14.03 11.95
CA GLY A 252 -20.13 -14.76 12.25
C GLY A 252 -20.25 -16.10 11.51
N PRO A 253 -21.44 -16.73 11.50
CA PRO A 253 -21.66 -18.02 10.82
C PRO A 253 -21.37 -18.02 9.31
N ASN A 254 -21.42 -16.85 8.67
CA ASN A 254 -21.13 -16.64 7.25
C ASN A 254 -19.85 -15.80 7.05
N GLY A 255 -18.93 -15.87 8.01
CA GLY A 255 -17.78 -14.98 8.05
C GLY A 255 -18.18 -13.54 8.31
N TYR A 256 -17.71 -12.64 7.45
CA TYR A 256 -18.03 -11.21 7.50
C TYR A 256 -19.04 -10.80 6.41
N LEU A 257 -19.38 -11.71 5.50
CA LEU A 257 -20.10 -11.37 4.25
C LEU A 257 -21.47 -10.73 4.49
N ASP A 258 -22.21 -11.21 5.48
CA ASP A 258 -23.57 -10.77 5.81
C ASP A 258 -23.62 -9.48 6.63
N LEU A 259 -22.46 -8.86 6.91
CA LEU A 259 -22.38 -7.45 7.32
C LEU A 259 -22.48 -6.49 6.13
N PHE A 260 -22.09 -6.95 4.93
CA PHE A 260 -21.89 -6.09 3.76
C PHE A 260 -22.94 -6.34 2.68
N THR A 261 -23.20 -7.60 2.35
CA THR A 261 -24.11 -8.00 1.28
C THR A 261 -25.16 -8.97 1.80
N GLY A 262 -26.42 -8.73 1.44
CA GLY A 262 -27.53 -9.60 1.77
C GLY A 262 -27.81 -10.55 0.61
N ASP A 263 -27.80 -11.84 0.91
CA ASP A 263 -28.09 -12.91 -0.06
C ASP A 263 -28.92 -14.03 0.60
N ALA A 264 -29.56 -14.86 -0.22
CA ALA A 264 -30.29 -16.04 0.24
C ALA A 264 -29.38 -17.12 0.84
N SER A 265 -28.12 -17.15 0.44
CA SER A 265 -27.09 -18.07 0.96
C SER A 265 -25.68 -17.49 0.75
N TYR A 266 -24.74 -17.87 1.60
CA TYR A 266 -23.35 -17.41 1.51
C TYR A 266 -22.40 -18.55 1.16
N ALA A 267 -21.42 -18.26 0.31
CA ALA A 267 -20.35 -19.18 -0.06
C ALA A 267 -19.00 -18.59 0.35
N LYS A 268 -18.08 -19.47 0.75
CA LYS A 268 -16.68 -19.13 0.99
C LYS A 268 -16.12 -18.53 -0.29
N GLN A 269 -15.39 -17.42 -0.17
CA GLN A 269 -15.00 -16.63 -1.33
C GLN A 269 -13.75 -15.80 -1.09
N TRP A 270 -13.10 -15.41 -2.17
CA TRP A 270 -12.01 -14.45 -2.17
C TRP A 270 -12.44 -13.18 -2.92
N LYS A 271 -11.93 -12.02 -2.49
CA LYS A 271 -12.21 -10.72 -3.09
C LYS A 271 -11.04 -9.75 -2.86
N TYR A 272 -10.72 -8.99 -3.90
CA TYR A 272 -9.70 -7.96 -3.87
C TYR A 272 -10.27 -6.66 -4.43
N THR A 273 -9.71 -5.55 -3.94
CA THR A 273 -10.01 -4.19 -4.40
C THR A 273 -8.70 -3.47 -4.65
N SER A 274 -8.54 -2.84 -5.82
CA SER A 274 -7.39 -2.01 -6.15
C SER A 274 -7.67 -0.54 -5.87
N ALA A 275 -6.60 0.21 -5.62
CA ALA A 275 -6.61 1.67 -5.61
C ALA A 275 -5.99 2.17 -6.92
N SER A 276 -6.82 2.78 -7.78
CA SER A 276 -6.40 3.08 -9.16
C SER A 276 -5.31 4.15 -9.24
N ASP A 277 -5.26 5.05 -8.26
CA ASP A 277 -4.24 6.09 -8.16
C ASP A 277 -2.86 5.51 -7.84
N ALA A 278 -2.78 4.48 -7.01
CA ALA A 278 -1.55 3.79 -6.65
C ALA A 278 -0.97 3.00 -7.83
N ASP A 279 -1.79 2.22 -8.52
CA ASP A 279 -1.39 1.52 -9.75
C ASP A 279 -0.89 2.52 -10.80
N ALA A 280 -1.59 3.65 -10.98
CA ALA A 280 -1.18 4.71 -11.89
C ALA A 280 0.14 5.38 -11.48
N ARG A 281 0.34 5.67 -10.19
CA ARG A 281 1.57 6.25 -9.63
C ARG A 281 2.78 5.32 -9.84
N ALA A 282 2.59 4.00 -9.69
CA ALA A 282 3.65 3.02 -9.98
C ALA A 282 4.05 3.01 -11.46
N ILE A 283 3.09 3.16 -12.38
CA ILE A 283 3.35 3.27 -13.82
C ILE A 283 4.07 4.57 -14.16
N GLU A 284 3.64 5.68 -13.57
CA GLU A 284 4.26 7.01 -13.69
C GLU A 284 5.73 6.97 -13.20
N ALA A 285 6.01 6.31 -12.08
CA ALA A 285 7.38 6.11 -11.57
C ALA A 285 8.26 5.35 -12.58
N VAL A 286 7.72 4.27 -13.14
CA VAL A 286 8.45 3.41 -14.08
C VAL A 286 8.68 4.09 -15.43
N TYR A 287 7.79 5.01 -15.86
CA TYR A 287 8.08 5.87 -17.00
C TYR A 287 9.35 6.68 -16.77
N TRP A 288 9.43 7.39 -15.64
CA TRP A 288 10.61 8.19 -15.32
C TRP A 288 11.86 7.35 -15.15
N ALA A 289 11.76 6.20 -14.46
CA ALA A 289 12.85 5.24 -14.35
C ALA A 289 13.36 4.80 -15.73
N ASN A 290 12.46 4.42 -16.65
CA ASN A 290 12.81 4.02 -18.01
C ASN A 290 13.51 5.15 -18.77
N LYS A 291 13.01 6.37 -18.66
CA LYS A 291 13.60 7.55 -19.29
C LYS A 291 15.01 7.81 -18.76
N TRP A 292 15.17 7.90 -17.44
CA TRP A 292 16.46 8.17 -16.80
C TRP A 292 17.46 7.03 -17.00
N ALA A 293 17.03 5.77 -16.90
CA ALA A 293 17.87 4.63 -17.22
C ALA A 293 18.31 4.65 -18.69
N THR A 294 17.44 5.09 -19.62
CA THR A 294 17.80 5.25 -21.04
C THR A 294 18.85 6.34 -21.23
N GLU A 295 18.68 7.50 -20.59
CA GLU A 295 19.66 8.60 -20.60
C GLU A 295 21.03 8.16 -20.07
N GLN A 296 21.04 7.24 -19.10
CA GLN A 296 22.26 6.65 -18.54
C GLN A 296 22.80 5.45 -19.33
N GLY A 297 22.14 5.00 -20.41
CA GLY A 297 22.52 3.79 -21.16
C GLY A 297 22.28 2.47 -20.42
N LYS A 298 21.40 2.47 -19.41
CA LYS A 298 21.08 1.35 -18.50
C LYS A 298 19.65 0.82 -18.62
N ALA A 299 18.87 1.25 -19.61
CA ALA A 299 17.46 0.82 -19.78
C ALA A 299 17.25 -0.71 -19.78
N SER A 300 18.22 -1.48 -20.27
CA SER A 300 18.14 -2.95 -20.26
C SER A 300 18.12 -3.55 -18.84
N GLN A 301 18.58 -2.82 -17.82
CA GLN A 301 18.60 -3.28 -16.43
C GLN A 301 17.20 -3.34 -15.80
N ILE A 302 16.23 -2.59 -16.35
CA ILE A 302 14.87 -2.47 -15.81
C ILE A 302 13.78 -2.83 -16.83
N ALA A 303 14.16 -3.37 -17.98
CA ALA A 303 13.25 -3.67 -19.08
C ALA A 303 12.08 -4.59 -18.66
N ASP A 304 12.34 -5.56 -17.77
CA ASP A 304 11.32 -6.46 -17.24
C ASP A 304 10.32 -5.71 -16.36
N THR A 305 10.79 -4.80 -15.50
CA THR A 305 9.94 -3.93 -14.66
C THR A 305 9.09 -3.00 -15.53
N VAL A 306 9.66 -2.45 -16.62
CA VAL A 306 8.90 -1.66 -17.60
C VAL A 306 7.80 -2.49 -18.28
N ALA A 307 8.11 -3.73 -18.68
CA ALA A 307 7.10 -4.62 -19.27
C ALA A 307 5.98 -4.99 -18.28
N LYS A 308 6.30 -5.11 -16.98
CA LYS A 308 5.33 -5.35 -15.92
C LYS A 308 4.46 -4.13 -15.63
N ALA A 309 5.03 -2.91 -15.62
CA ALA A 309 4.26 -1.68 -15.52
C ALA A 309 3.31 -1.50 -16.72
N SER A 310 3.76 -1.87 -17.93
CA SER A 310 2.90 -1.93 -19.11
C SER A 310 1.71 -2.90 -18.93
N LYS A 311 1.96 -4.09 -18.35
CA LYS A 311 0.91 -5.06 -18.00
C LYS A 311 -0.05 -4.49 -16.95
N LEU A 312 0.46 -3.87 -15.89
CA LEU A 312 -0.35 -3.20 -14.87
C LEU A 312 -1.28 -2.15 -15.52
N GLY A 313 -0.75 -1.34 -16.42
CA GLY A 313 -1.51 -0.36 -17.20
C GLY A 313 -2.57 -0.97 -18.12
N ASP A 314 -2.42 -2.22 -18.56
CA ASP A 314 -3.47 -2.89 -19.34
C ASP A 314 -4.67 -3.24 -18.47
N TYR A 315 -4.42 -3.83 -17.30
CA TYR A 315 -5.47 -4.18 -16.35
C TYR A 315 -6.10 -2.95 -15.70
N LEU A 316 -5.31 -1.88 -15.46
CA LEU A 316 -5.79 -0.59 -14.95
C LEU A 316 -6.94 -0.01 -15.77
N ARG A 317 -7.10 -0.41 -17.05
CA ARG A 317 -8.26 -0.05 -17.88
C ARG A 317 -9.60 -0.44 -17.28
N TYR A 318 -9.68 -1.44 -16.40
CA TYR A 318 -10.94 -1.75 -15.71
C TYR A 318 -11.52 -0.53 -14.99
N THR A 319 -10.65 0.33 -14.45
CA THR A 319 -11.04 1.54 -13.71
C THR A 319 -11.68 2.61 -14.60
N LEU A 320 -11.63 2.46 -15.93
CA LEU A 320 -12.19 3.41 -16.89
C LEU A 320 -13.68 3.22 -17.15
N PHE A 321 -14.31 2.23 -16.50
CA PHE A 321 -15.70 1.81 -16.73
C PHE A 321 -16.59 2.05 -15.51
N ASP A 322 -17.89 2.20 -15.76
CA ASP A 322 -18.91 2.19 -14.71
C ASP A 322 -18.85 0.92 -13.83
N LYS A 323 -19.22 1.05 -12.54
CA LYS A 323 -19.18 -0.05 -11.55
C LYS A 323 -19.82 -1.34 -12.05
N TYR A 324 -20.99 -1.25 -12.67
CA TYR A 324 -21.75 -2.38 -13.20
C TYR A 324 -21.84 -2.33 -14.73
N PHE A 325 -20.85 -1.72 -15.39
CA PHE A 325 -20.78 -1.55 -16.84
C PHE A 325 -22.05 -0.91 -17.43
N LYS A 326 -22.72 -0.02 -16.70
CA LYS A 326 -23.88 0.71 -17.22
C LYS A 326 -23.44 1.82 -18.16
N GLN A 327 -24.32 2.19 -19.08
CA GLN A 327 -24.07 3.33 -19.96
C GLN A 327 -23.83 4.61 -19.14
N ILE A 328 -22.95 5.47 -19.64
CA ILE A 328 -22.70 6.78 -19.02
C ILE A 328 -23.96 7.67 -19.14
N GLY A 329 -24.31 8.39 -18.07
CA GLY A 329 -25.56 9.15 -17.93
C GLY A 329 -26.71 8.33 -17.34
N CYS A 330 -26.41 7.19 -16.71
CA CYS A 330 -27.41 6.34 -16.09
C CYS A 330 -28.04 7.00 -14.85
N THR A 331 -29.37 7.02 -14.78
CA THR A 331 -30.15 7.66 -13.71
C THR A 331 -31.31 6.80 -13.19
N SER A 332 -31.22 5.49 -13.45
CA SER A 332 -32.10 4.48 -12.82
C SER A 332 -31.35 3.14 -12.70
N PRO A 333 -31.58 2.32 -11.66
CA PRO A 333 -31.13 0.93 -11.64
C PRO A 333 -31.52 0.14 -12.89
N SER A 334 -32.62 0.50 -13.55
CA SER A 334 -33.10 -0.16 -14.78
C SER A 334 -32.62 0.49 -16.08
N CYS A 335 -31.69 1.44 -16.04
CA CYS A 335 -31.17 2.08 -17.26
C CYS A 335 -30.51 1.04 -18.20
N PRO A 336 -30.30 1.36 -19.49
CA PRO A 336 -29.68 0.44 -20.41
C PRO A 336 -28.31 -0.06 -19.94
N ALA A 337 -28.14 -1.38 -20.01
CA ALA A 337 -26.85 -2.03 -19.83
C ALA A 337 -25.86 -1.59 -20.93
N GLY A 338 -24.59 -1.36 -20.58
CA GLY A 338 -23.55 -1.13 -21.57
C GLY A 338 -23.32 -2.37 -22.44
N THR A 339 -23.09 -2.15 -23.72
CA THR A 339 -22.85 -3.22 -24.71
C THR A 339 -21.39 -3.34 -25.11
N GLY A 340 -20.58 -2.34 -24.75
CA GLY A 340 -19.15 -2.31 -24.97
C GLY A 340 -18.53 -1.14 -24.21
N LYS A 341 -17.86 -0.23 -24.92
CA LYS A 341 -17.21 0.95 -24.32
C LYS A 341 -18.15 2.15 -24.12
N ASP A 342 -19.45 1.97 -24.30
CA ASP A 342 -20.49 2.93 -23.93
C ASP A 342 -20.67 3.08 -22.41
N SER A 343 -20.10 2.15 -21.64
CA SER A 343 -19.95 2.24 -20.18
C SER A 343 -18.60 2.82 -19.73
N ALA A 344 -17.71 3.16 -20.66
CA ALA A 344 -16.40 3.74 -20.35
C ALA A 344 -16.51 5.25 -20.15
N HIS A 345 -16.26 5.71 -18.92
CA HIS A 345 -16.10 7.14 -18.64
C HIS A 345 -14.68 7.64 -18.92
N TYR A 346 -13.70 6.75 -19.08
CA TYR A 346 -12.29 7.07 -19.39
C TYR A 346 -11.58 7.93 -18.33
N LEU A 347 -11.95 7.73 -17.07
CA LEU A 347 -11.32 8.36 -15.90
C LEU A 347 -10.80 7.24 -14.99
N LEU A 348 -9.77 7.50 -14.20
CA LEU A 348 -9.41 6.59 -13.11
C LEU A 348 -10.50 6.71 -12.02
N SER A 349 -11.40 5.74 -11.94
CA SER A 349 -12.40 5.67 -10.87
C SER A 349 -11.79 5.22 -9.55
N TRP A 350 -12.52 5.32 -8.45
CA TRP A 350 -11.98 5.05 -7.10
C TRP A 350 -11.35 3.65 -6.93
N TYR A 351 -11.90 2.64 -7.61
CA TYR A 351 -11.40 1.28 -7.52
C TYR A 351 -11.78 0.43 -8.73
N MET A 352 -11.07 -0.68 -8.89
CA MET A 352 -11.63 -1.92 -9.44
C MET A 352 -11.72 -2.93 -8.29
N ALA A 353 -12.72 -3.81 -8.31
CA ALA A 353 -12.74 -4.98 -7.46
C ALA A 353 -13.07 -6.25 -8.26
N TRP A 354 -12.54 -7.39 -7.81
CA TRP A 354 -12.83 -8.69 -8.37
C TRP A 354 -12.85 -9.75 -7.28
N GLY A 355 -13.60 -10.83 -7.51
CA GLY A 355 -13.72 -11.91 -6.55
C GLY A 355 -14.33 -13.16 -7.14
N GLY A 356 -14.37 -14.23 -6.35
CA GLY A 356 -14.92 -15.50 -6.77
C GLY A 356 -15.13 -16.46 -5.61
N ALA A 357 -15.99 -17.44 -5.81
CA ALA A 357 -16.15 -18.52 -4.83
C ALA A 357 -14.85 -19.31 -4.72
N THR A 358 -14.44 -19.67 -3.50
CA THR A 358 -13.38 -20.67 -3.30
C THR A 358 -13.92 -22.09 -3.50
N ASP A 359 -15.20 -22.31 -3.21
CA ASP A 359 -15.90 -23.56 -3.51
C ASP A 359 -16.24 -23.63 -5.01
N THR A 360 -15.62 -24.58 -5.71
CA THR A 360 -15.85 -24.80 -7.13
C THR A 360 -17.27 -25.26 -7.45
N ASN A 361 -18.03 -25.78 -6.47
CA ASN A 361 -19.44 -26.13 -6.67
C ASN A 361 -20.35 -24.89 -6.74
N ALA A 362 -19.96 -23.77 -6.13
CA ALA A 362 -20.68 -22.50 -6.27
C ALA A 362 -20.45 -21.89 -7.66
N GLY A 363 -19.23 -22.02 -8.19
CA GLY A 363 -18.97 -21.89 -9.64
C GLY A 363 -19.12 -20.48 -10.22
N TRP A 364 -18.80 -19.43 -9.47
CA TRP A 364 -18.92 -18.03 -9.93
C TRP A 364 -17.67 -17.19 -9.63
N ALA A 365 -17.47 -16.15 -10.44
CA ALA A 365 -16.53 -15.06 -10.22
C ALA A 365 -17.10 -13.75 -10.79
N TRP A 366 -16.69 -12.61 -10.25
CA TRP A 366 -17.21 -11.30 -10.61
C TRP A 366 -16.10 -10.25 -10.72
N ARG A 367 -16.40 -9.18 -11.46
CA ARG A 367 -15.59 -7.96 -11.60
C ARG A 367 -16.50 -6.76 -11.61
N ILE A 368 -16.10 -5.72 -10.88
CA ILE A 368 -16.73 -4.40 -10.91
C ILE A 368 -15.64 -3.34 -11.01
N SER A 369 -15.97 -2.21 -11.62
CA SER A 369 -15.18 -0.99 -11.48
C SER A 369 -15.81 -0.08 -10.43
N SER A 370 -15.71 1.24 -10.57
CA SER A 370 -16.36 2.23 -9.76
C SER A 370 -17.01 3.29 -10.64
N SER A 371 -18.21 3.74 -10.25
CA SER A 371 -18.93 4.80 -10.96
C SER A 371 -18.45 6.19 -10.56
N HIS A 372 -17.57 6.27 -9.56
CA HIS A 372 -17.17 7.49 -8.88
C HIS A 372 -15.73 7.83 -9.24
N ALA A 373 -15.50 9.01 -9.81
CA ALA A 373 -14.18 9.49 -10.19
C ALA A 373 -13.84 10.75 -9.38
N HIS A 374 -12.68 10.73 -8.74
CA HIS A 374 -12.15 11.84 -7.94
C HIS A 374 -10.95 12.48 -8.65
N MET A 375 -10.82 13.80 -8.62
CA MET A 375 -9.71 14.52 -9.27
C MET A 375 -8.35 13.99 -8.77
N GLY A 376 -8.21 13.79 -7.45
CA GLY A 376 -7.00 13.27 -6.78
C GLY A 376 -6.49 11.93 -7.32
N TYR A 377 -7.37 11.14 -7.93
CA TYR A 377 -7.02 9.82 -8.47
C TYR A 377 -6.52 9.89 -9.91
N GLN A 378 -6.81 10.98 -10.63
CA GLN A 378 -6.44 11.08 -12.03
C GLN A 378 -4.92 11.13 -12.19
N ASN A 379 -4.45 10.57 -13.30
CA ASN A 379 -3.04 10.56 -13.68
C ASN A 379 -2.92 10.72 -15.21
N PRO A 380 -3.15 11.95 -15.72
CA PRO A 380 -3.10 12.20 -17.16
C PRO A 380 -1.69 11.97 -17.73
N PHE A 381 -0.65 12.02 -16.89
CA PHE A 381 0.70 11.65 -17.26
C PHE A 381 0.85 10.16 -17.53
N ALA A 382 0.47 9.29 -16.59
CA ALA A 382 0.51 7.84 -16.79
C ALA A 382 -0.35 7.41 -17.99
N ALA A 383 -1.54 8.00 -18.14
CA ALA A 383 -2.39 7.77 -19.31
C ALA A 383 -1.70 8.16 -20.62
N TRP A 384 -1.03 9.32 -20.66
CA TRP A 384 -0.26 9.74 -21.82
C TRP A 384 0.92 8.79 -22.09
N ALA A 385 1.66 8.37 -21.06
CA ALA A 385 2.79 7.46 -21.18
C ALA A 385 2.36 6.10 -21.74
N LEU A 386 1.27 5.52 -21.22
CA LEU A 386 0.69 4.26 -21.71
C LEU A 386 0.14 4.37 -23.15
N ALA A 387 -0.19 5.57 -23.61
CA ALA A 387 -0.63 5.80 -24.98
C ALA A 387 0.51 6.05 -25.97
N ASN A 388 1.63 6.63 -25.52
CA ASN A 388 2.64 7.22 -26.40
C ASN A 388 4.04 6.59 -26.26
N ASP A 389 4.42 6.09 -25.10
CA ASP A 389 5.71 5.41 -24.93
C ASP A 389 5.60 3.96 -25.42
N SER A 390 6.38 3.62 -26.45
CA SER A 390 6.35 2.29 -27.07
C SER A 390 6.77 1.13 -26.14
N LYS A 391 7.48 1.41 -25.05
CA LYS A 391 7.90 0.40 -24.05
C LYS A 391 6.82 0.18 -23.00
N LEU A 392 6.00 1.20 -22.72
CA LEU A 392 4.89 1.11 -21.77
C LEU A 392 3.54 0.84 -22.41
N THR A 393 3.38 1.07 -23.72
CA THR A 393 2.13 0.81 -24.44
C THR A 393 1.67 -0.64 -24.21
N PRO A 394 0.49 -0.87 -23.59
CA PRO A 394 0.04 -2.21 -23.24
C PRO A 394 -0.21 -3.12 -24.45
N LYS A 395 -0.26 -4.44 -24.20
CA LYS A 395 -0.40 -5.45 -25.25
C LYS A 395 -1.82 -5.60 -25.77
N GLY A 396 -2.82 -5.24 -24.97
CA GLY A 396 -4.23 -5.25 -25.35
C GLY A 396 -4.44 -4.50 -26.66
N SER A 397 -5.15 -5.15 -27.59
CA SER A 397 -5.35 -4.64 -28.96
C SER A 397 -6.05 -3.28 -29.02
N THR A 398 -6.81 -2.91 -27.98
CA THR A 398 -7.50 -1.62 -27.90
C THR A 398 -6.95 -0.70 -26.81
N ALA A 399 -5.94 -1.16 -26.05
CA ALA A 399 -5.44 -0.45 -24.88
C ALA A 399 -4.86 0.93 -25.21
N LYS A 400 -4.11 1.05 -26.30
CA LYS A 400 -3.55 2.34 -26.75
C LYS A 400 -4.65 3.37 -27.03
N GLU A 401 -5.74 2.97 -27.68
CA GLU A 401 -6.87 3.86 -27.96
C GLU A 401 -7.56 4.30 -26.66
N ASP A 402 -7.76 3.37 -25.73
CA ASP A 402 -8.37 3.67 -24.43
C ASP A 402 -7.54 4.66 -23.62
N TRP A 403 -6.22 4.45 -23.56
CA TRP A 403 -5.31 5.36 -22.85
C TRP A 403 -5.17 6.72 -23.53
N THR A 404 -5.25 6.77 -24.87
CA THR A 404 -5.31 8.05 -25.61
C THR A 404 -6.56 8.85 -25.21
N LYS A 405 -7.73 8.19 -25.19
CA LYS A 405 -8.98 8.82 -24.75
C LYS A 405 -8.94 9.21 -23.28
N ALA A 406 -8.38 8.36 -22.41
CA ALA A 406 -8.25 8.63 -20.99
C ALA A 406 -7.36 9.83 -20.71
N ALA A 407 -6.20 9.96 -21.36
CA ALA A 407 -5.30 11.09 -21.19
C ALA A 407 -6.01 12.43 -21.49
N GLN A 408 -6.77 12.49 -22.58
CA GLN A 408 -7.58 13.66 -22.92
C GLN A 408 -8.72 13.89 -21.91
N ARG A 409 -9.51 12.85 -21.63
CA ARG A 409 -10.69 12.94 -20.75
C ARG A 409 -10.33 13.37 -19.34
N GLN A 410 -9.19 12.94 -18.83
CA GLN A 410 -8.70 13.33 -17.52
C GLN A 410 -8.35 14.82 -17.48
N LEU A 411 -7.62 15.37 -18.45
CA LEU A 411 -7.34 16.81 -18.51
C LEU A 411 -8.61 17.66 -18.65
N GLU A 412 -9.59 17.18 -19.42
CA GLU A 412 -10.90 17.81 -19.51
C GLU A 412 -11.63 17.83 -18.15
N LEU A 413 -11.50 16.76 -17.35
CA LEU A 413 -12.04 16.72 -15.99
C LEU A 413 -11.39 17.79 -15.09
N TYR A 414 -10.05 17.91 -15.10
CA TYR A 414 -9.36 18.96 -14.34
C TYR A 414 -9.83 20.35 -14.77
N ARG A 415 -9.94 20.60 -16.09
CA ARG A 415 -10.40 21.90 -16.60
C ARG A 415 -11.84 22.20 -16.19
N TRP A 416 -12.71 21.19 -16.22
CA TRP A 416 -14.10 21.30 -15.81
C TRP A 416 -14.26 21.56 -14.32
N LEU A 417 -13.44 20.91 -13.48
CA LEU A 417 -13.49 21.05 -12.01
C LEU A 417 -12.71 22.26 -11.50
N GLN A 418 -11.94 22.94 -12.33
CA GLN A 418 -11.17 24.11 -11.90
C GLN A 418 -12.10 25.26 -11.49
N SER A 419 -12.06 25.59 -10.20
CA SER A 419 -12.81 26.70 -9.59
C SER A 419 -12.38 28.06 -10.14
N ALA A 420 -13.21 29.07 -9.89
CA ALA A 420 -12.86 30.46 -10.18
C ALA A 420 -11.62 30.93 -9.40
N ASP A 421 -11.34 30.33 -8.24
CA ASP A 421 -10.20 30.66 -7.38
C ASP A 421 -8.89 29.98 -7.84
N GLY A 422 -8.97 28.83 -8.52
CA GLY A 422 -7.83 28.16 -9.16
C GLY A 422 -7.62 26.69 -8.77
N LEU A 423 -8.17 26.23 -7.64
CA LEU A 423 -8.12 24.83 -7.21
C LEU A 423 -9.16 23.95 -7.92
N ILE A 424 -8.98 22.64 -7.83
CA ILE A 424 -9.76 21.63 -8.55
C ILE A 424 -10.80 20.98 -7.61
N ALA A 425 -12.09 21.09 -7.93
CA ALA A 425 -13.17 20.49 -7.14
C ALA A 425 -13.18 18.94 -7.23
N GLY A 426 -14.03 18.29 -6.43
CA GLY A 426 -13.96 16.84 -6.15
C GLY A 426 -14.02 15.94 -7.36
N GLY A 427 -15.16 15.86 -8.05
CA GLY A 427 -15.27 14.92 -9.17
C GLY A 427 -16.66 14.74 -9.76
N ALA A 428 -16.88 13.55 -10.31
CA ALA A 428 -18.14 13.17 -10.94
C ALA A 428 -18.52 11.73 -10.62
N THR A 429 -19.82 11.43 -10.72
CA THR A 429 -20.36 10.07 -10.59
C THR A 429 -21.34 9.71 -11.70
N ASN A 430 -21.27 8.48 -12.19
CA ASN A 430 -22.31 7.89 -13.04
C ASN A 430 -23.43 7.21 -12.23
N SER A 431 -23.26 7.05 -10.91
CA SER A 431 -24.21 6.38 -10.04
C SER A 431 -24.53 7.29 -8.85
N TRP A 432 -25.50 8.19 -9.04
CA TRP A 432 -25.94 9.09 -7.96
C TRP A 432 -26.41 8.29 -6.75
N ASN A 433 -25.96 8.69 -5.56
CA ASN A 433 -26.12 7.96 -4.29
C ASN A 433 -25.65 6.49 -4.34
N GLY A 434 -24.82 6.12 -5.32
CA GLY A 434 -24.38 4.74 -5.58
C GLY A 434 -25.52 3.77 -5.87
N ALA A 435 -26.69 4.28 -6.25
CA ALA A 435 -27.87 3.51 -6.60
C ALA A 435 -28.43 3.88 -7.97
N TYR A 436 -27.65 4.56 -8.81
CA TYR A 436 -28.10 5.13 -10.08
C TYR A 436 -29.38 5.94 -9.92
N ALA A 437 -29.50 6.70 -8.82
CA ALA A 437 -30.66 7.55 -8.59
C ALA A 437 -30.67 8.73 -9.58
N GLN A 438 -31.79 9.43 -9.66
CA GLN A 438 -31.85 10.70 -10.39
C GLN A 438 -31.10 11.78 -9.59
N PRO A 439 -30.08 12.44 -10.17
CA PRO A 439 -29.47 13.62 -9.55
C PRO A 439 -30.50 14.76 -9.39
N PRO A 440 -30.27 15.71 -8.47
CA PRO A 440 -31.08 16.92 -8.37
C PRO A 440 -31.18 17.67 -9.70
N SER A 441 -32.33 18.31 -9.95
CA SER A 441 -32.54 19.10 -11.17
C SER A 441 -31.51 20.23 -11.26
N GLY A 442 -30.83 20.34 -12.40
CA GLY A 442 -29.81 21.35 -12.64
C GLY A 442 -28.40 20.96 -12.18
N THR A 443 -28.19 19.75 -11.66
CA THR A 443 -26.84 19.24 -11.37
C THR A 443 -25.98 19.26 -12.63
N PRO A 444 -24.82 19.94 -12.63
CA PRO A 444 -23.92 19.98 -13.78
C PRO A 444 -23.38 18.60 -14.14
N THR A 445 -23.18 18.36 -15.43
CA THR A 445 -22.66 17.06 -15.90
C THR A 445 -21.34 17.17 -16.66
N PHE A 446 -20.53 16.13 -16.54
CA PHE A 446 -19.32 15.90 -17.33
C PHE A 446 -19.50 14.62 -18.16
N TYR A 447 -19.70 14.76 -19.47
CA TYR A 447 -20.03 13.65 -20.36
C TYR A 447 -21.21 12.77 -19.87
N GLY A 448 -22.17 13.35 -19.17
CA GLY A 448 -23.33 12.65 -18.60
C GLY A 448 -23.17 12.23 -17.13
N MET A 449 -21.95 12.20 -16.58
CA MET A 449 -21.73 11.97 -15.15
C MET A 449 -22.07 13.22 -14.34
N ALA A 450 -22.74 13.07 -13.20
CA ALA A 450 -23.15 14.17 -12.34
C ALA A 450 -22.00 14.67 -11.47
N TYR A 451 -21.88 15.99 -11.31
CA TYR A 451 -20.93 16.61 -10.37
C TYR A 451 -21.17 16.17 -8.93
N THR A 452 -20.09 15.85 -8.22
CA THR A 452 -20.09 15.64 -6.78
C THR A 452 -18.90 16.37 -6.15
N GLU A 453 -19.18 17.10 -5.07
CA GLU A 453 -18.16 17.81 -4.29
C GLU A 453 -17.23 16.84 -3.57
N ALA A 454 -17.78 15.71 -3.08
CA ALA A 454 -17.07 14.70 -2.32
C ALA A 454 -17.36 13.31 -2.92
N PRO A 455 -16.68 12.92 -4.01
CA PRO A 455 -16.76 11.58 -4.53
C PRO A 455 -16.42 10.53 -3.45
N VAL A 456 -17.23 9.48 -3.36
CA VAL A 456 -17.05 8.30 -2.50
C VAL A 456 -17.20 8.50 -1.00
N TYR A 457 -16.53 9.45 -0.35
CA TYR A 457 -16.58 9.59 1.11
C TYR A 457 -17.03 10.97 1.57
N VAL A 458 -17.85 11.00 2.63
CA VAL A 458 -18.40 12.22 3.25
C VAL A 458 -18.04 12.39 4.73
N ASP A 459 -17.43 11.40 5.38
CA ASP A 459 -16.90 11.50 6.75
C ASP A 459 -15.39 11.17 6.80
N PRO A 460 -14.51 12.16 6.60
CA PRO A 460 -14.80 13.52 6.11
C PRO A 460 -15.05 13.56 4.59
N PRO A 461 -15.55 14.69 4.05
CA PRO A 461 -15.66 14.90 2.61
C PRO A 461 -14.32 14.68 1.89
N SER A 462 -14.29 13.79 0.90
CA SER A 462 -13.04 13.32 0.27
C SER A 462 -12.17 14.42 -0.36
N ASN A 463 -12.78 15.52 -0.84
CA ASN A 463 -12.05 16.66 -1.40
C ASN A 463 -11.88 17.84 -0.42
N GLN A 464 -12.17 17.63 0.87
CA GLN A 464 -11.81 18.58 1.93
C GLN A 464 -10.30 18.61 2.14
N TRP A 465 -9.62 17.48 1.96
CA TRP A 465 -8.18 17.38 2.18
C TRP A 465 -7.37 17.96 1.02
N PHE A 466 -6.49 18.92 1.30
CA PHE A 466 -5.66 19.57 0.28
C PHE A 466 -4.63 18.62 -0.37
N GLY A 467 -4.28 17.50 0.27
CA GLY A 467 -3.38 16.50 -0.33
C GLY A 467 -3.87 15.97 -1.68
N MET A 468 -5.19 15.90 -1.89
CA MET A 468 -5.76 15.55 -3.21
C MET A 468 -5.36 16.55 -4.31
N GLN A 469 -5.19 17.82 -3.97
CA GLN A 469 -4.64 18.83 -4.88
C GLN A 469 -3.17 18.52 -5.17
N ALA A 470 -2.35 18.38 -4.13
CA ALA A 470 -0.91 18.16 -4.26
C ALA A 470 -0.59 16.94 -5.15
N TRP A 471 -1.22 15.79 -4.88
CA TRP A 471 -1.01 14.55 -5.63
C TRP A 471 -1.52 14.64 -7.07
N GLY A 472 -2.81 14.98 -7.24
CA GLY A 472 -3.41 14.97 -8.56
C GLY A 472 -2.81 16.04 -9.48
N VAL A 473 -2.41 17.20 -8.95
CA VAL A 473 -1.89 18.31 -9.76
C VAL A 473 -0.39 18.16 -10.04
N GLN A 474 0.40 17.51 -9.17
CA GLN A 474 1.79 17.15 -9.47
C GLN A 474 1.89 16.37 -10.80
N ARG A 475 0.99 15.41 -11.03
CA ARG A 475 0.92 14.63 -12.28
C ARG A 475 0.58 15.49 -13.52
N VAL A 476 -0.24 16.53 -13.34
CA VAL A 476 -0.54 17.51 -14.40
C VAL A 476 0.68 18.37 -14.71
N ALA A 477 1.43 18.77 -13.67
CA ALA A 477 2.68 19.52 -13.81
C ALA A 477 3.74 18.73 -14.57
N GLU A 478 3.90 17.44 -14.25
CA GLU A 478 4.81 16.53 -14.96
C GLU A 478 4.44 16.37 -16.43
N LEU A 479 3.14 16.26 -16.75
CA LEU A 479 2.69 16.20 -18.14
C LEU A 479 3.01 17.49 -18.89
N TYR A 480 2.76 18.64 -18.27
CA TYR A 480 3.12 19.93 -18.86
C TYR A 480 4.63 20.03 -19.09
N TYR A 481 5.44 19.63 -18.11
CA TYR A 481 6.89 19.62 -18.22
C TYR A 481 7.37 18.78 -19.40
N GLU A 482 6.94 17.52 -19.45
CA GLU A 482 7.42 16.53 -20.43
C GLU A 482 6.94 16.87 -21.84
N THR A 483 5.67 17.26 -22.00
CA THR A 483 5.03 17.34 -23.32
C THR A 483 4.81 18.77 -23.81
N GLY A 484 4.83 19.75 -22.91
CA GLY A 484 4.37 21.12 -23.22
C GLY A 484 2.85 21.23 -23.44
N ASN A 485 2.05 20.27 -22.97
CA ASN A 485 0.60 20.29 -23.13
C ASN A 485 -0.01 21.60 -22.61
N GLU A 486 -0.62 22.37 -23.51
CA GLU A 486 -1.09 23.73 -23.23
C GLU A 486 -2.18 23.76 -22.14
N LEU A 487 -3.14 22.83 -22.19
CA LEU A 487 -4.21 22.76 -21.20
C LEU A 487 -3.69 22.43 -19.80
N ALA A 488 -2.73 21.50 -19.70
CA ALA A 488 -2.04 21.23 -18.44
C ALA A 488 -1.33 22.48 -17.92
N GLY A 489 -0.64 23.24 -18.78
CA GLY A 489 -0.03 24.52 -18.43
C GLY A 489 -1.02 25.58 -17.94
N GLU A 490 -2.20 25.69 -18.57
CA GLU A 490 -3.26 26.60 -18.14
C GLU A 490 -3.84 26.23 -16.77
N ILE A 491 -4.07 24.93 -16.54
CA ILE A 491 -4.52 24.41 -15.24
C ILE A 491 -3.48 24.76 -14.17
N MET A 492 -2.21 24.43 -14.43
CA MET A 492 -1.11 24.69 -13.49
C MET A 492 -0.94 26.18 -13.19
N LYS A 493 -1.07 27.05 -14.19
CA LYS A 493 -0.89 28.49 -13.99
C LYS A 493 -1.86 29.06 -12.94
N LYS A 494 -3.13 28.70 -13.01
CA LYS A 494 -4.13 29.18 -12.04
C LYS A 494 -3.96 28.51 -10.67
N TRP A 495 -3.68 27.21 -10.66
CA TRP A 495 -3.48 26.46 -9.41
C TRP A 495 -2.23 26.98 -8.66
N SER A 496 -1.11 27.14 -9.36
CA SER A 496 0.15 27.61 -8.80
C SER A 496 0.02 29.03 -8.23
N ALA A 497 -0.68 29.93 -8.92
CA ALA A 497 -0.94 31.27 -8.43
C ALA A 497 -1.71 31.27 -7.09
N TRP A 498 -2.72 30.42 -6.95
CA TRP A 498 -3.45 30.28 -5.68
C TRP A 498 -2.55 29.69 -4.60
N VAL A 499 -1.84 28.59 -4.89
CA VAL A 499 -1.04 27.87 -3.90
C VAL A 499 0.11 28.70 -3.36
N VAL A 500 0.84 29.39 -4.24
CA VAL A 500 1.94 30.28 -3.84
C VAL A 500 1.47 31.38 -2.88
N ASP A 501 0.27 31.94 -3.09
CA ASP A 501 -0.31 32.97 -2.22
C ASP A 501 -0.73 32.41 -0.83
N HIS A 502 -0.75 31.08 -0.63
CA HIS A 502 -1.21 30.41 0.60
C HIS A 502 -0.15 29.50 1.25
N ILE A 503 1.10 29.53 0.80
CA ILE A 503 2.23 28.86 1.46
C ILE A 503 2.98 29.87 2.33
N GLU A 504 3.26 29.48 3.57
CA GLU A 504 4.17 30.20 4.47
C GLU A 504 5.49 29.43 4.54
N THR A 505 6.63 30.14 4.47
CA THR A 505 7.98 29.53 4.44
C THR A 505 8.90 30.13 5.52
N ASP A 506 8.36 30.82 6.52
CA ASP A 506 9.16 31.56 7.51
C ASP A 506 9.65 30.66 8.65
N GLY A 507 10.83 30.07 8.47
CA GLY A 507 11.51 29.24 9.46
C GLY A 507 10.61 28.13 10.01
N ALA A 508 10.58 27.94 11.33
CA ALA A 508 9.76 26.93 11.99
C ALA A 508 8.23 27.12 11.83
N ASN A 509 7.77 28.28 11.34
CA ASN A 509 6.35 28.58 11.16
C ASN A 509 5.85 28.30 9.73
N TRP A 510 6.63 27.59 8.91
CA TRP A 510 6.18 27.19 7.57
C TRP A 510 4.84 26.46 7.65
N SER A 511 4.00 26.61 6.63
CA SER A 511 2.76 25.87 6.52
C SER A 511 2.28 25.78 5.07
N VAL A 512 1.53 24.72 4.79
CA VAL A 512 0.80 24.54 3.54
C VAL A 512 -0.71 24.46 3.83
N PRO A 513 -1.58 24.74 2.86
CA PRO A 513 -3.00 24.45 2.97
C PRO A 513 -3.25 23.00 3.43
N SER A 514 -4.21 22.81 4.35
CA SER A 514 -4.54 21.51 4.93
C SER A 514 -5.97 21.10 4.60
N GLU A 515 -6.95 21.91 4.99
CA GLU A 515 -8.36 21.66 4.70
C GLU A 515 -8.98 22.77 3.84
N LEU A 516 -9.90 22.37 2.99
CA LEU A 516 -10.63 23.20 2.04
C LEU A 516 -12.14 23.17 2.34
N THR A 517 -12.83 24.21 1.92
CA THR A 517 -14.30 24.24 1.86
C THR A 517 -14.73 24.67 0.48
N TRP A 518 -15.68 23.94 -0.10
CA TRP A 518 -16.18 24.16 -1.45
C TRP A 518 -17.59 24.76 -1.40
N SER A 519 -17.93 25.52 -2.44
CA SER A 519 -19.30 26.00 -2.63
C SER A 519 -19.61 26.24 -4.11
N GLY A 520 -20.90 26.15 -4.44
CA GLY A 520 -21.37 26.24 -5.81
C GLY A 520 -21.07 24.96 -6.61
N ALA A 521 -21.03 25.08 -7.94
CA ALA A 521 -20.83 23.96 -8.83
C ALA A 521 -20.20 24.46 -10.15
N PRO A 522 -19.49 23.59 -10.91
CA PRO A 522 -18.99 23.96 -12.23
C PRO A 522 -20.15 24.20 -13.21
N ASP A 523 -19.87 24.83 -14.34
CA ASP A 523 -20.80 24.83 -15.47
C ASP A 523 -20.93 23.41 -16.04
N THR A 524 -22.02 23.08 -16.75
CA THR A 524 -22.08 21.79 -17.47
C THR A 524 -21.00 21.74 -18.55
N TRP A 525 -20.25 20.63 -18.61
CA TRP A 525 -19.12 20.51 -19.52
C TRP A 525 -19.54 20.60 -20.99
N ASN A 526 -18.80 21.40 -21.75
CA ASN A 526 -18.88 21.48 -23.20
C ASN A 526 -17.46 21.61 -23.75
N ALA A 527 -16.93 20.55 -24.36
CA ALA A 527 -15.55 20.53 -24.86
C ALA A 527 -15.25 21.61 -25.91
N SER A 528 -16.25 22.03 -26.70
CA SER A 528 -16.10 23.08 -27.72
C SER A 528 -16.20 24.49 -27.16
N ASN A 529 -16.80 24.66 -25.98
CA ASN A 529 -16.91 25.95 -25.29
C ASN A 529 -16.92 25.74 -23.76
N PRO A 530 -15.77 25.44 -23.14
CA PRO A 530 -15.70 25.16 -21.72
C PRO A 530 -16.18 26.33 -20.88
N GLY A 531 -16.97 26.04 -19.84
CA GLY A 531 -17.47 27.04 -18.92
C GLY A 531 -16.38 27.82 -18.17
N ALA A 532 -16.78 28.97 -17.65
CA ALA A 532 -15.90 29.82 -16.84
C ALA A 532 -15.87 29.38 -15.36
N ASN A 533 -16.85 28.58 -14.92
CA ASN A 533 -17.02 28.12 -13.54
C ASN A 533 -17.08 29.27 -12.52
N SER A 534 -17.70 30.40 -12.89
CA SER A 534 -17.71 31.61 -12.05
C SER A 534 -18.36 31.42 -10.67
N ASN A 535 -19.22 30.40 -10.55
CA ASN A 535 -19.95 30.07 -9.33
C ASN A 535 -19.27 28.97 -8.49
N LEU A 536 -18.27 28.26 -9.02
CA LEU A 536 -17.54 27.25 -8.27
C LEU A 536 -16.40 27.90 -7.49
N ARG A 537 -16.49 27.88 -6.17
CA ARG A 537 -15.56 28.57 -5.27
C ARG A 537 -14.91 27.61 -4.30
N VAL A 538 -13.70 27.96 -3.86
CA VAL A 538 -13.00 27.30 -2.76
C VAL A 538 -12.50 28.32 -1.75
N THR A 539 -12.53 27.96 -0.48
CA THR A 539 -11.93 28.73 0.60
C THR A 539 -11.01 27.84 1.44
N LEU A 540 -9.86 28.37 1.83
CA LEU A 540 -8.97 27.72 2.77
C LEU A 540 -9.63 27.66 4.16
N LYS A 541 -9.81 26.45 4.69
CA LYS A 541 -10.37 26.22 6.04
C LYS A 541 -9.27 26.22 7.09
N SER A 542 -8.13 25.59 6.81
CA SER A 542 -6.99 25.51 7.72
C SER A 542 -5.68 25.28 6.97
N SER A 543 -4.57 25.68 7.58
CA SER A 543 -3.20 25.34 7.15
C SER A 543 -2.51 24.49 8.21
N GLY A 544 -1.50 23.72 7.79
CA GLY A 544 -0.77 22.83 8.69
C GLY A 544 0.65 22.54 8.20
N GLN A 545 1.34 21.69 8.96
CA GLN A 545 2.72 21.28 8.71
C GLN A 545 2.80 19.81 8.27
N ASP A 546 1.87 19.40 7.40
CA ASP A 546 1.93 18.09 6.75
C ASP A 546 3.10 18.06 5.77
N VAL A 547 4.16 17.34 6.15
CA VAL A 547 5.42 17.28 5.40
C VAL A 547 5.25 16.53 4.06
N GLY A 548 4.34 15.54 3.99
CA GLY A 548 4.11 14.78 2.77
C GLY A 548 3.38 15.63 1.73
N VAL A 549 2.30 16.30 2.16
CA VAL A 549 1.56 17.25 1.31
C VAL A 549 2.46 18.40 0.87
N ALA A 550 3.31 18.91 1.76
CA ALA A 550 4.29 19.95 1.41
C ALA A 550 5.30 19.47 0.35
N GLY A 551 5.80 18.23 0.48
CA GLY A 551 6.68 17.61 -0.50
C GLY A 551 6.05 17.52 -1.89
N ASP A 552 4.86 16.92 -2.00
CA ASP A 552 4.18 16.78 -3.30
C ASP A 552 3.72 18.13 -3.87
N THR A 553 3.36 19.10 -3.02
CA THR A 553 3.09 20.48 -3.44
C THR A 553 4.35 21.14 -4.03
N ALA A 554 5.50 20.98 -3.38
CA ALA A 554 6.76 21.48 -3.89
C ALA A 554 7.10 20.84 -5.24
N ARG A 555 6.94 19.52 -5.39
CA ARG A 555 7.14 18.81 -6.67
C ARG A 555 6.28 19.40 -7.78
N ALA A 556 4.98 19.61 -7.54
CA ALA A 556 4.08 20.23 -8.52
C ALA A 556 4.56 21.63 -8.97
N LEU A 557 4.96 22.47 -8.02
CA LEU A 557 5.49 23.81 -8.30
C LEU A 557 6.82 23.75 -9.06
N LEU A 558 7.71 22.82 -8.72
CA LEU A 558 9.02 22.67 -9.37
C LEU A 558 8.90 22.23 -10.83
N PHE A 559 8.09 21.22 -11.13
CA PHE A 559 7.85 20.80 -12.52
C PHE A 559 7.21 21.90 -13.35
N TYR A 560 6.21 22.60 -12.80
CA TYR A 560 5.58 23.74 -13.47
C TYR A 560 6.59 24.87 -13.72
N ALA A 561 7.36 25.26 -12.71
CA ALA A 561 8.37 26.31 -12.82
C ALA A 561 9.46 25.98 -13.84
N ALA A 562 9.93 24.72 -13.87
CA ALA A 562 10.96 24.28 -14.80
C ALA A 562 10.53 24.42 -16.26
N LYS A 563 9.23 24.23 -16.54
CA LYS A 563 8.67 24.37 -17.89
C LYS A 563 8.26 25.80 -18.25
N SER A 564 7.64 26.50 -17.32
CA SER A 564 7.06 27.83 -17.55
C SER A 564 8.07 28.98 -17.39
N GLY A 565 9.15 28.76 -16.64
CA GLY A 565 10.05 29.81 -16.19
C GLY A 565 9.53 30.62 -14.99
N ASP A 566 8.46 30.17 -14.31
CA ASP A 566 7.89 30.83 -13.15
C ASP A 566 8.83 30.78 -11.93
N THR A 567 9.57 31.86 -11.71
CA THR A 567 10.54 31.96 -10.61
C THR A 567 9.88 32.04 -9.24
N GLU A 568 8.65 32.56 -9.14
CA GLU A 568 7.96 32.68 -7.85
C GLU A 568 7.54 31.29 -7.36
N ALA A 569 6.99 30.46 -8.25
CA ALA A 569 6.70 29.06 -7.95
C ALA A 569 7.95 28.27 -7.52
N ARG A 570 9.07 28.43 -8.27
CA ARG A 570 10.37 27.80 -7.91
C ARG A 570 10.85 28.23 -6.53
N ASP A 571 10.89 29.54 -6.29
CA ASP A 571 11.49 30.10 -5.08
C ASP A 571 10.65 29.78 -3.83
N THR A 572 9.32 29.75 -3.95
CA THR A 572 8.41 29.29 -2.88
C THR A 572 8.64 27.81 -2.57
N ALA A 573 8.73 26.95 -3.59
CA ALA A 573 9.00 25.52 -3.38
C ALA A 573 10.37 25.31 -2.71
N LYS A 574 11.41 26.01 -3.17
CA LYS A 574 12.73 25.98 -2.55
C LYS A 574 12.69 26.39 -1.07
N ALA A 575 12.09 27.55 -0.78
CA ALA A 575 12.02 28.09 0.57
C ALA A 575 11.21 27.18 1.52
N LEU A 576 10.17 26.51 1.01
CA LEU A 576 9.42 25.51 1.76
C LEU A 576 10.30 24.29 2.11
N LEU A 577 11.06 23.77 1.15
CA LEU A 577 11.98 22.64 1.38
C LEU A 577 13.10 23.02 2.36
N ASP A 578 13.64 24.23 2.27
CA ASP A 578 14.63 24.73 3.23
C ASP A 578 14.06 24.84 4.64
N ALA A 579 12.88 25.44 4.79
CA ALA A 579 12.22 25.58 6.08
C ALA A 579 11.95 24.22 6.75
N ILE A 580 11.46 23.24 5.98
CA ILE A 580 11.23 21.87 6.45
C ILE A 580 12.56 21.21 6.85
N TRP A 581 13.57 21.29 5.97
CA TRP A 581 14.88 20.66 6.22
C TRP A 581 15.57 21.22 7.46
N GLU A 582 15.44 22.51 7.73
CA GLU A 582 16.05 23.17 8.88
C GLU A 582 15.31 22.93 10.20
N ASN A 583 13.98 22.74 10.16
CA ASN A 583 13.14 22.79 11.37
C ASN A 583 12.43 21.47 11.72
N ASN A 584 12.42 20.47 10.83
CA ASN A 584 11.61 19.25 11.02
C ASN A 584 12.39 17.94 10.97
N GLN A 585 13.73 18.00 10.99
CA GLN A 585 14.57 16.80 11.04
C GLN A 585 14.36 16.02 12.34
N THR A 586 14.32 14.70 12.19
CA THR A 586 14.33 13.71 13.27
C THR A 586 15.41 12.67 12.97
N ALA A 587 15.64 11.74 13.90
CA ALA A 587 16.52 10.60 13.65
C ALA A 587 15.98 9.68 12.53
N LEU A 588 14.65 9.64 12.34
CA LEU A 588 13.98 8.73 11.40
C LEU A 588 13.74 9.37 10.04
N GLY A 589 13.80 10.70 9.91
CA GLY A 589 13.45 11.41 8.69
C GLY A 589 13.05 12.85 8.96
N VAL A 590 11.92 13.26 8.41
CA VAL A 590 11.33 14.59 8.59
C VAL A 590 9.92 14.45 9.14
N SER A 591 9.60 15.16 10.23
CA SER A 591 8.27 15.09 10.85
C SER A 591 7.89 16.37 11.59
N SER A 592 6.59 16.62 11.69
CA SER A 592 6.00 17.72 12.45
C SER A 592 5.13 17.17 13.58
N VAL A 593 4.87 17.96 14.62
CA VAL A 593 3.86 17.59 15.62
C VAL A 593 2.48 17.80 15.02
N GLU A 594 1.64 16.77 15.07
CA GLU A 594 0.24 16.84 14.66
C GLU A 594 -0.70 16.47 15.82
N LYS A 595 -1.79 17.22 15.93
CA LYS A 595 -2.86 16.96 16.90
C LYS A 595 -3.91 16.07 16.27
N ARG A 596 -4.27 14.99 16.96
CA ARG A 596 -5.22 13.98 16.49
C ARG A 596 -6.52 14.05 17.27
N GLY A 597 -7.23 15.17 17.16
CA GLY A 597 -8.52 15.37 17.85
C GLY A 597 -9.58 14.36 17.42
N ASP A 598 -9.43 13.78 16.23
CA ASP A 598 -10.20 12.66 15.71
C ASP A 598 -10.02 11.35 16.52
N TYR A 599 -8.95 11.20 17.31
CA TYR A 599 -8.74 10.01 18.16
C TYR A 599 -9.71 9.94 19.34
N LYS A 600 -10.55 10.95 19.53
CA LYS A 600 -11.73 10.86 20.39
C LYS A 600 -12.76 9.83 19.90
N ARG A 601 -12.62 9.34 18.66
CA ARG A 601 -13.50 8.33 18.07
C ARG A 601 -13.10 6.89 18.39
N PHE A 602 -12.01 6.66 19.13
CA PHE A 602 -11.57 5.31 19.51
C PHE A 602 -12.65 4.56 20.33
N ASP A 603 -13.41 5.28 21.16
CA ASP A 603 -14.48 4.73 21.99
C ASP A 603 -15.89 5.11 21.52
N ASP A 604 -16.03 5.60 20.27
CA ASP A 604 -17.34 5.88 19.65
C ASP A 604 -18.17 4.60 19.57
N VAL A 605 -19.29 4.57 20.28
CA VAL A 605 -20.29 3.51 20.16
C VAL A 605 -21.45 3.99 19.31
N TYR A 606 -21.83 3.18 18.32
CA TYR A 606 -22.93 3.51 17.42
C TYR A 606 -24.21 3.89 18.16
N GLN A 607 -24.77 5.04 17.79
CA GLN A 607 -26.12 5.47 18.15
C GLN A 607 -26.98 5.55 16.89
N SER A 608 -28.28 5.33 17.02
CA SER A 608 -29.19 5.32 15.86
C SER A 608 -29.07 6.59 15.01
N GLY A 609 -28.62 6.43 13.77
CA GLY A 609 -28.41 7.52 12.79
C GLY A 609 -27.17 8.39 13.03
N GLY A 610 -26.31 8.05 13.99
CA GLY A 610 -25.04 8.72 14.25
C GLY A 610 -23.83 7.91 13.79
N ASN A 611 -22.65 8.38 14.18
CA ASN A 611 -21.38 7.73 13.89
C ASN A 611 -21.13 6.52 14.80
N GLY A 612 -20.11 5.72 14.46
CA GLY A 612 -19.62 4.57 15.23
C GLY A 612 -19.88 3.23 14.53
N ILE A 613 -19.27 2.15 15.02
CA ILE A 613 -19.37 0.84 14.37
C ILE A 613 -20.80 0.31 14.47
N PHE A 614 -21.52 0.35 13.34
CA PHE A 614 -22.82 -0.29 13.22
C PHE A 614 -22.66 -1.80 13.09
N ILE A 615 -23.37 -2.58 13.90
CA ILE A 615 -23.53 -4.03 13.73
C ILE A 615 -25.03 -4.34 13.72
N PRO A 616 -25.56 -5.11 12.75
CA PRO A 616 -26.98 -5.44 12.69
C PRO A 616 -27.50 -6.11 13.96
N ASN A 617 -28.72 -5.78 14.36
CA ASN A 617 -29.35 -6.42 15.52
C ASN A 617 -29.45 -7.94 15.32
N GLY A 618 -28.97 -8.72 16.29
CA GLY A 618 -28.95 -10.18 16.24
C GLY A 618 -27.74 -10.77 15.52
N TRP A 619 -26.89 -9.95 14.90
CA TRP A 619 -25.60 -10.38 14.37
C TRP A 619 -24.57 -10.47 15.50
N SER A 620 -23.74 -11.51 15.49
CA SER A 620 -22.61 -11.66 16.40
C SER A 620 -21.50 -12.49 15.77
N GLY A 621 -20.25 -12.15 16.07
CA GLY A 621 -19.06 -12.86 15.63
C GLY A 621 -17.84 -12.51 16.47
N GLU A 622 -16.67 -12.99 16.09
CA GLU A 622 -15.40 -12.72 16.78
C GLU A 622 -14.28 -12.38 15.80
N MET A 623 -13.44 -11.41 16.16
CA MET A 623 -12.14 -11.17 15.52
C MET A 623 -11.17 -12.32 15.86
N PRO A 624 -10.07 -12.51 15.11
CA PRO A 624 -9.14 -13.61 15.37
C PRO A 624 -8.48 -13.63 16.76
N ASN A 625 -8.33 -12.47 17.40
CA ASN A 625 -7.84 -12.35 18.77
C ASN A 625 -8.90 -12.63 19.86
N GLY A 626 -10.14 -12.95 19.46
CA GLY A 626 -11.28 -13.20 20.35
C GLY A 626 -12.10 -11.95 20.71
N ASP A 627 -11.79 -10.78 20.13
CA ASP A 627 -12.63 -9.59 20.35
C ASP A 627 -14.03 -9.82 19.78
N ALA A 628 -15.04 -9.65 20.63
CA ALA A 628 -16.43 -9.88 20.24
C ALA A 628 -16.93 -8.76 19.32
N ILE A 629 -17.52 -9.14 18.20
CA ILE A 629 -18.19 -8.23 17.26
C ILE A 629 -19.70 -8.38 17.47
N LYS A 630 -20.35 -7.34 17.97
CA LYS A 630 -21.80 -7.34 18.30
C LYS A 630 -22.33 -5.90 18.35
N PRO A 631 -23.67 -5.68 18.38
CA PRO A 631 -24.23 -4.35 18.58
C PRO A 631 -23.67 -3.67 19.85
N GLY A 632 -23.27 -2.40 19.70
CA GLY A 632 -22.77 -1.58 20.81
C GLY A 632 -21.25 -1.63 21.04
N VAL A 633 -20.48 -2.26 20.16
CA VAL A 633 -19.01 -2.19 20.17
C VAL A 633 -18.51 -0.85 19.64
N SER A 634 -17.36 -0.41 20.15
CA SER A 634 -16.59 0.72 19.63
C SER A 634 -15.47 0.27 18.67
N PHE A 635 -14.79 1.24 18.06
CA PHE A 635 -13.57 0.98 17.26
C PHE A 635 -12.52 0.19 18.04
N LEU A 636 -12.28 0.58 19.30
CA LEU A 636 -11.32 -0.07 20.19
C LEU A 636 -11.76 -1.48 20.62
N ASP A 637 -13.06 -1.73 20.77
CA ASP A 637 -13.56 -3.02 21.28
C ASP A 637 -13.29 -4.18 20.33
N ILE A 638 -13.19 -3.94 19.01
CA ILE A 638 -12.82 -4.94 18.00
C ILE A 638 -11.35 -4.84 17.56
N ARG A 639 -10.55 -4.05 18.29
CA ARG A 639 -9.11 -3.81 18.05
C ARG A 639 -8.38 -3.69 19.39
N SER A 640 -8.64 -4.62 20.31
CA SER A 640 -8.13 -4.53 21.68
C SER A 640 -6.60 -4.57 21.77
N PHE A 641 -5.93 -5.02 20.70
CA PHE A 641 -4.47 -4.95 20.55
C PHE A 641 -3.92 -3.53 20.70
N TYR A 642 -4.71 -2.50 20.40
CA TYR A 642 -4.29 -1.11 20.59
C TYR A 642 -3.94 -0.78 22.03
N LYS A 643 -4.53 -1.48 23.01
CA LYS A 643 -4.21 -1.28 24.44
C LYS A 643 -2.79 -1.73 24.80
N GLN A 644 -2.13 -2.50 23.93
CA GLN A 644 -0.73 -2.89 24.09
C GLN A 644 0.24 -1.99 23.31
N ASP A 645 -0.27 -1.03 22.53
CA ASP A 645 0.57 -0.10 21.79
C ASP A 645 1.41 0.78 22.74
N PRO A 646 2.72 0.97 22.48
CA PRO A 646 3.58 1.81 23.32
C PRO A 646 3.07 3.25 23.51
N GLN A 647 2.30 3.77 22.55
CA GLN A 647 1.72 5.12 22.59
C GLN A 647 0.27 5.16 23.07
N TRP A 648 -0.34 4.03 23.43
CA TRP A 648 -1.75 3.96 23.89
C TRP A 648 -2.04 4.93 25.04
N SER A 649 -1.12 5.06 25.99
CA SER A 649 -1.28 5.94 27.16
C SER A 649 -1.57 7.40 26.78
N LYS A 650 -1.10 7.88 25.62
CA LYS A 650 -1.43 9.21 25.10
C LYS A 650 -2.90 9.33 24.74
N VAL A 651 -3.44 8.33 24.04
CA VAL A 651 -4.84 8.29 23.61
C VAL A 651 -5.74 8.10 24.82
N GLU A 652 -5.42 7.16 25.70
CA GLU A 652 -6.16 6.91 26.94
C GLU A 652 -6.27 8.19 27.80
N THR A 653 -5.15 8.90 27.98
CA THR A 653 -5.14 10.18 28.70
C THR A 653 -5.97 11.24 28.00
N ALA A 654 -5.91 11.30 26.66
CA ALA A 654 -6.65 12.26 25.87
C ALA A 654 -8.16 12.02 25.93
N LEU A 655 -8.61 10.77 25.84
CA LEU A 655 -10.00 10.36 26.02
C LEU A 655 -10.51 10.73 27.41
N ALA A 656 -9.75 10.40 28.47
CA ALA A 656 -10.14 10.70 29.84
C ALA A 656 -10.27 12.21 30.13
N ASN A 657 -9.45 13.05 29.49
CA ASN A 657 -9.40 14.49 29.74
C ASN A 657 -10.13 15.35 28.68
N GLY A 658 -10.63 14.75 27.60
CA GLY A 658 -11.23 15.47 26.48
C GLY A 658 -10.24 16.33 25.66
N THR A 659 -8.94 16.03 25.73
CA THR A 659 -7.88 16.75 24.99
C THR A 659 -7.55 16.06 23.68
N ASP A 660 -6.75 16.70 22.82
CA ASP A 660 -6.27 16.09 21.57
C ASP A 660 -4.86 15.52 21.82
N PRO A 661 -4.60 14.23 21.53
CA PRO A 661 -3.26 13.67 21.64
C PRO A 661 -2.35 14.19 20.51
N GLU A 662 -1.06 14.30 20.80
CA GLU A 662 -0.03 14.79 19.88
C GLU A 662 0.94 13.68 19.47
N PHE A 663 1.22 13.64 18.16
CA PHE A 663 2.09 12.65 17.53
C PHE A 663 3.08 13.31 16.59
N ARG A 664 4.18 12.60 16.33
CA ARG A 664 5.11 12.87 15.24
C ARG A 664 5.16 11.60 14.41
N TYR A 665 4.55 11.63 13.24
CA TYR A 665 4.50 10.46 12.37
C TYR A 665 5.57 10.51 11.28
N HIS A 666 6.05 9.34 10.91
CA HIS A 666 6.95 9.09 9.79
C HIS A 666 6.24 8.18 8.79
N ARG A 667 5.19 8.71 8.16
CA ARG A 667 4.47 8.03 7.08
C ARG A 667 5.40 7.78 5.91
N PHE A 668 5.47 6.54 5.42
CA PHE A 668 6.40 6.13 4.36
C PHE A 668 6.25 6.98 3.10
N TRP A 669 5.00 7.21 2.66
CA TRP A 669 4.70 8.03 1.50
C TRP A 669 5.14 9.49 1.69
N ALA A 670 4.97 10.05 2.89
CA ALA A 670 5.33 11.44 3.20
C ALA A 670 6.85 11.64 3.18
N GLN A 671 7.61 10.69 3.72
CA GLN A 671 9.07 10.72 3.65
C GLN A 671 9.57 10.63 2.21
N THR A 672 8.90 9.81 1.40
CA THR A 672 9.21 9.67 -0.02
C THR A 672 8.85 10.94 -0.81
N ALA A 673 7.75 11.60 -0.49
CA ALA A 673 7.36 12.86 -1.12
C ALA A 673 8.41 13.96 -0.88
N ILE A 674 8.95 14.06 0.35
CA ILE A 674 10.07 14.96 0.67
C ILE A 674 11.33 14.56 -0.12
N ALA A 675 11.70 13.27 -0.13
CA ALA A 675 12.84 12.79 -0.90
C ALA A 675 12.70 13.14 -2.40
N GLY A 676 11.51 12.95 -2.97
CA GLY A 676 11.18 13.33 -4.34
C GLY A 676 11.33 14.82 -4.60
N ALA A 677 10.83 15.68 -3.73
CA ALA A 677 10.95 17.12 -3.88
C ALA A 677 12.41 17.60 -3.85
N LEU A 678 13.23 17.02 -2.97
CA LEU A 678 14.67 17.31 -2.89
C LEU A 678 15.38 16.87 -4.18
N SER A 679 15.12 15.66 -4.66
CA SER A 679 15.70 15.13 -5.90
C SER A 679 15.27 15.95 -7.13
N ASP A 680 13.98 16.31 -7.22
CA ASP A 680 13.45 17.12 -8.31
C ASP A 680 14.06 18.53 -8.33
N TYR A 681 14.24 19.18 -7.17
CA TYR A 681 14.92 20.49 -7.13
C TYR A 681 16.37 20.39 -7.63
N ALA A 682 17.13 19.40 -7.14
CA ALA A 682 18.51 19.19 -7.55
C ALA A 682 18.63 19.01 -9.08
N ARG A 683 17.80 18.13 -9.64
CA ARG A 683 17.81 17.79 -11.07
C ARG A 683 17.35 18.94 -11.95
N LEU A 684 16.29 19.66 -11.55
CA LEU A 684 15.67 20.69 -12.40
C LEU A 684 16.38 22.05 -12.33
N PHE A 685 17.03 22.37 -11.20
CA PHE A 685 17.51 23.74 -10.95
C PHE A 685 18.97 23.86 -10.48
N GLU A 686 19.63 22.79 -10.02
CA GLU A 686 21.05 22.85 -9.61
C GLU A 686 22.03 22.39 -10.70
N GLY A 687 21.53 21.81 -11.81
CA GLY A 687 22.35 21.40 -12.95
C GLY A 687 23.37 20.28 -12.64
N GLY A 688 23.25 19.61 -11.48
CA GLY A 688 24.20 18.60 -11.03
C GLY A 688 23.91 17.22 -11.61
N THR A 689 24.86 16.67 -12.37
CA THR A 689 25.10 15.22 -12.27
C THR A 689 25.65 14.97 -10.87
N THR A 690 24.85 14.33 -10.02
CA THR A 690 25.16 14.04 -8.62
C THR A 690 26.49 13.27 -8.49
N PRO A 691 27.31 13.53 -7.46
CA PRO A 691 28.52 12.75 -7.19
C PRO A 691 28.23 11.26 -7.08
N THR A 692 29.16 10.44 -7.60
CA THR A 692 29.17 8.99 -7.43
C THR A 692 29.02 8.64 -5.95
N PRO A 693 28.08 7.76 -5.56
CA PRO A 693 27.99 7.31 -4.18
C PRO A 693 29.35 6.74 -3.76
N THR A 694 29.83 7.13 -2.58
CA THR A 694 30.92 6.38 -1.95
C THR A 694 30.34 4.99 -1.66
N PRO A 695 30.99 3.89 -2.10
CA PRO A 695 30.44 2.56 -1.90
C PRO A 695 30.11 2.38 -0.42
N THR A 696 28.82 2.20 -0.11
CA THR A 696 28.39 1.70 1.19
C THR A 696 29.16 0.40 1.40
N PRO A 697 29.93 0.27 2.50
CA PRO A 697 30.74 -0.92 2.70
C PRO A 697 29.81 -2.13 2.68
N THR A 698 29.97 -3.00 1.68
CA THR A 698 29.56 -4.40 1.84
C THR A 698 30.13 -4.85 3.17
N PRO A 699 29.34 -5.40 4.11
CA PRO A 699 29.85 -5.86 5.39
C PRO A 699 31.03 -6.81 5.13
N THR A 700 32.23 -6.28 5.36
CA THR A 700 33.46 -7.04 5.19
C THR A 700 33.54 -7.93 6.42
N VAL A 701 33.28 -9.22 6.21
CA VAL A 701 33.49 -10.25 7.23
C VAL A 701 34.97 -10.20 7.61
N THR A 702 35.27 -9.52 8.71
CA THR A 702 36.64 -9.43 9.23
C THR A 702 36.98 -10.79 9.85
N PRO A 703 38.04 -11.49 9.42
CA PRO A 703 38.42 -12.76 10.02
C PRO A 703 38.81 -12.54 11.49
N THR A 704 38.08 -13.17 12.40
CA THR A 704 38.37 -13.15 13.84
C THR A 704 39.73 -13.83 14.11
N PRO A 705 40.62 -13.23 14.91
CA PRO A 705 41.98 -13.76 15.16
C PRO A 705 41.95 -15.05 15.97
N THR A 706 42.82 -15.99 15.59
CA THR A 706 43.06 -17.26 16.28
C THR A 706 43.58 -17.05 17.71
N PRO A 707 42.89 -17.53 18.77
CA PRO A 707 43.44 -17.50 20.12
C PRO A 707 44.46 -18.63 20.34
N SER A 708 45.60 -18.25 20.91
CA SER A 708 46.70 -19.10 21.40
C SER A 708 46.30 -19.83 22.71
N PRO A 709 46.77 -21.07 22.99
CA PRO A 709 46.24 -21.89 24.07
C PRO A 709 46.67 -21.40 25.47
N THR A 710 45.71 -21.33 26.40
CA THR A 710 45.96 -21.05 27.83
C THR A 710 45.64 -22.29 28.67
N VAL A 711 46.56 -22.64 29.57
CA VAL A 711 46.60 -23.86 30.40
C VAL A 711 45.72 -23.69 31.65
N THR A 712 44.92 -24.71 32.00
CA THR A 712 44.00 -24.69 33.16
C THR A 712 44.62 -25.38 34.40
N PRO A 713 44.57 -24.77 35.61
CA PRO A 713 44.97 -25.40 36.86
C PRO A 713 43.81 -26.13 37.58
N THR A 714 44.14 -27.24 38.25
CA THR A 714 43.22 -28.15 38.98
C THR A 714 43.02 -27.76 40.45
N PRO A 715 41.79 -27.78 41.00
CA PRO A 715 41.57 -27.72 42.46
C PRO A 715 41.08 -29.02 43.12
N THR A 716 41.45 -29.14 44.41
CA THR A 716 41.45 -30.27 45.36
C THR A 716 40.16 -30.34 46.24
N PRO A 717 39.74 -31.52 46.77
CA PRO A 717 38.47 -31.69 47.51
C PRO A 717 38.53 -31.40 49.03
N THR A 718 37.38 -31.15 49.68
CA THR A 718 37.24 -30.93 51.14
C THR A 718 35.92 -31.56 51.69
N PRO A 719 35.85 -32.05 52.95
CA PRO A 719 35.03 -33.21 53.34
C PRO A 719 33.75 -32.93 54.17
N THR A 720 32.98 -34.02 54.33
CA THR A 720 31.63 -34.21 54.92
C THR A 720 31.56 -34.17 56.45
N VAL A 721 30.39 -33.79 57.02
CA VAL A 721 30.06 -33.90 58.45
C VAL A 721 28.66 -34.48 58.68
N THR A 722 28.52 -35.30 59.73
CA THR A 722 27.30 -36.03 60.18
C THR A 722 26.85 -35.54 61.56
N PRO A 723 25.52 -35.51 61.86
CA PRO A 723 25.07 -35.85 63.21
C PRO A 723 23.80 -36.75 63.32
N THR A 724 23.62 -37.26 64.56
CA THR A 724 22.90 -38.45 65.10
C THR A 724 21.59 -38.05 65.85
N PRO A 725 20.63 -38.96 66.22
CA PRO A 725 19.17 -38.72 66.28
C PRO A 725 18.54 -38.45 67.67
N THR A 726 17.23 -38.16 67.73
CA THR A 726 16.40 -37.98 68.96
C THR A 726 14.95 -38.49 68.73
N PRO A 727 14.22 -39.02 69.76
CA PRO A 727 13.23 -40.11 69.61
C PRO A 727 11.73 -39.73 69.49
N THR A 728 10.95 -40.75 69.10
CA THR A 728 9.54 -40.85 68.70
C THR A 728 8.49 -40.80 69.83
N PRO A 729 7.26 -40.33 69.55
CA PRO A 729 6.05 -40.98 70.06
C PRO A 729 4.97 -41.28 69.00
N THR A 730 4.59 -42.56 69.02
CA THR A 730 3.29 -43.26 68.86
C THR A 730 2.10 -42.70 68.03
N VAL A 731 1.79 -43.55 67.04
CA VAL A 731 0.68 -43.78 66.09
C VAL A 731 -0.79 -43.42 66.42
N SER A 732 -1.50 -43.00 65.36
CA SER A 732 -2.89 -43.38 65.03
C SER A 732 -3.01 -43.59 63.50
N PRO A 733 -3.75 -44.60 62.98
CA PRO A 733 -3.57 -45.11 61.62
C PRO A 733 -4.62 -44.62 60.60
N THR A 734 -4.20 -44.12 59.43
CA THR A 734 -4.98 -44.13 58.17
C THR A 734 -4.09 -43.71 56.97
N PRO A 735 -4.46 -44.02 55.71
CA PRO A 735 -4.08 -45.18 54.90
C PRO A 735 -2.86 -44.98 53.94
N SER A 736 -2.17 -46.10 53.69
CA SER A 736 -1.31 -46.51 52.56
C SER A 736 -0.61 -45.45 51.66
N PRO A 737 0.73 -45.27 51.76
CA PRO A 737 1.52 -44.51 50.79
C PRO A 737 1.88 -45.34 49.54
N THR A 738 1.84 -44.68 48.38
CA THR A 738 2.29 -45.20 47.06
C THR A 738 3.80 -44.92 46.89
N PRO A 739 4.59 -45.80 46.24
CA PRO A 739 6.06 -45.67 46.17
C PRO A 739 6.56 -44.43 45.41
N SER A 740 7.70 -43.93 45.85
CA SER A 740 8.58 -42.90 45.25
C SER A 740 10.01 -43.47 45.20
N PRO A 741 10.95 -43.07 44.31
CA PRO A 741 10.88 -42.36 43.03
C PRO A 741 11.69 -43.06 41.90
N THR A 742 11.63 -42.53 40.67
CA THR A 742 12.78 -42.47 39.75
C THR A 742 12.89 -41.01 39.30
N PRO A 743 14.06 -40.35 39.33
CA PRO A 743 14.17 -38.95 38.96
C PRO A 743 13.75 -38.76 37.50
N SER A 744 12.64 -38.07 37.32
CA SER A 744 12.20 -37.54 36.02
C SER A 744 13.14 -36.39 35.63
N PRO A 745 13.57 -36.27 34.37
CA PRO A 745 14.37 -35.13 33.92
C PRO A 745 13.59 -33.85 34.18
N THR A 746 14.25 -32.88 34.82
CA THR A 746 13.75 -31.52 34.97
C THR A 746 13.39 -30.96 33.59
N GLN A 747 12.09 -30.75 33.35
CA GLN A 747 11.62 -30.01 32.19
C GLN A 747 12.12 -28.57 32.29
N ASN A 748 12.94 -28.17 31.32
CA ASN A 748 13.20 -26.77 31.04
C ASN A 748 11.94 -26.20 30.35
N PRO A 749 11.33 -25.10 30.81
CA PRO A 749 10.12 -24.53 30.21
C PRO A 749 10.31 -23.93 28.81
N GLY A 750 11.52 -23.97 28.25
CA GLY A 750 11.78 -23.73 26.84
C GLY A 750 12.44 -24.97 26.24
N GLY A 751 11.77 -25.65 25.31
CA GLY A 751 12.40 -26.71 24.51
C GLY A 751 13.69 -26.20 23.87
N ALA A 752 14.69 -27.06 23.69
CA ALA A 752 15.95 -26.66 23.05
C ALA A 752 15.77 -26.25 21.57
N CYS A 753 14.58 -26.51 21.03
CA CYS A 753 14.18 -26.31 19.66
C CYS A 753 12.65 -26.22 19.56
N THR A 754 12.15 -25.59 18.51
CA THR A 754 10.76 -25.74 18.06
C THR A 754 10.75 -26.53 16.76
N VAL A 755 9.77 -27.43 16.58
CA VAL A 755 9.63 -28.21 15.34
C VAL A 755 8.23 -28.06 14.74
N SER A 756 8.17 -27.55 13.52
CA SER A 756 6.94 -27.55 12.72
C SER A 756 6.96 -28.73 11.75
N TYR A 757 5.91 -29.54 11.77
CA TYR A 757 5.76 -30.72 10.91
C TYR A 757 4.44 -30.63 10.14
N THR A 758 4.51 -30.64 8.81
CA THR A 758 3.33 -30.71 7.94
C THR A 758 3.45 -31.93 7.02
N ALA A 759 2.32 -32.61 6.75
CA ALA A 759 2.31 -33.77 5.86
C ALA A 759 1.08 -33.76 4.94
N ASN A 760 1.31 -34.04 3.67
CA ASN A 760 0.29 -34.19 2.64
C ASN A 760 0.31 -35.64 2.14
N ALA A 761 -0.75 -36.41 2.41
CA ALA A 761 -0.84 -37.83 2.06
C ALA A 761 -1.70 -38.10 0.81
N TRP A 762 -1.37 -39.18 0.10
CA TRP A 762 -2.09 -39.71 -1.05
C TRP A 762 -1.93 -41.24 -1.10
N ASN A 763 -2.99 -41.98 -1.43
CA ASN A 763 -2.95 -43.44 -1.59
C ASN A 763 -2.21 -44.16 -0.44
N THR A 764 -0.98 -44.61 -0.68
CA THR A 764 -0.07 -45.29 0.27
C THR A 764 1.22 -44.49 0.53
N GLY A 765 1.23 -43.18 0.23
CA GLY A 765 2.38 -42.28 0.28
C GLY A 765 2.06 -40.92 0.86
N PHE A 766 3.09 -40.16 1.24
CA PHE A 766 2.95 -38.78 1.71
C PHE A 766 4.25 -37.99 1.53
N THR A 767 4.15 -36.67 1.43
CA THR A 767 5.28 -35.75 1.56
C THR A 767 5.16 -35.04 2.89
N ALA A 768 6.26 -35.00 3.65
CA ALA A 768 6.34 -34.25 4.89
C ALA A 768 7.45 -33.19 4.84
N SER A 769 7.12 -32.00 5.34
CA SER A 769 8.06 -30.90 5.56
C SER A 769 8.27 -30.72 7.07
N VAL A 770 9.54 -30.58 7.46
CA VAL A 770 9.95 -30.42 8.85
C VAL A 770 10.83 -29.18 8.96
N ARG A 771 10.38 -28.19 9.73
CA ARG A 771 11.16 -27.00 10.09
C ARG A 771 11.66 -27.17 11.51
N VAL A 772 12.97 -27.06 11.71
CA VAL A 772 13.60 -27.08 13.03
C VAL A 772 14.16 -25.70 13.33
N THR A 773 13.71 -25.08 14.43
CA THR A 773 14.31 -23.85 14.95
C THR A 773 15.15 -24.18 16.16
N ASN A 774 16.41 -23.77 16.20
CA ASN A 774 17.23 -23.91 17.40
C ASN A 774 16.88 -22.81 18.41
N LYS A 775 16.40 -23.17 19.60
CA LYS A 775 16.12 -22.21 20.68
C LYS A 775 17.21 -22.22 21.76
N GLY A 776 18.23 -23.07 21.60
CA GLY A 776 19.40 -23.16 22.47
C GLY A 776 20.63 -22.44 21.92
N ALA A 777 21.80 -22.81 22.45
CA ALA A 777 23.09 -22.31 21.97
C ALA A 777 23.35 -22.71 20.51
N ALA A 778 24.16 -21.93 19.80
CA ALA A 778 24.53 -22.24 18.41
C ALA A 778 25.15 -23.65 18.30
N LEU A 779 24.67 -24.41 17.33
CA LEU A 779 25.12 -25.77 17.04
C LEU A 779 26.06 -25.75 15.82
N SER A 780 27.13 -26.56 15.85
CA SER A 780 28.02 -26.81 14.70
C SER A 780 27.74 -28.14 13.99
N GLY A 781 26.75 -28.87 14.48
CA GLY A 781 26.17 -30.06 13.89
C GLY A 781 24.87 -30.38 14.63
N TRP A 782 23.89 -30.90 13.92
CA TRP A 782 22.59 -31.21 14.49
C TRP A 782 22.07 -32.57 14.03
N THR A 783 21.38 -33.24 14.95
CA THR A 783 20.68 -34.50 14.72
C THR A 783 19.28 -34.36 15.30
N LEU A 784 18.27 -34.39 14.43
CA LEU A 784 16.87 -34.48 14.79
C LEU A 784 16.47 -35.95 14.91
N LYS A 785 15.76 -36.32 15.97
CA LYS A 785 15.22 -37.67 16.15
C LYS A 785 13.76 -37.61 16.56
N PHE A 786 12.94 -38.44 15.92
CA PHE A 786 11.51 -38.58 16.20
C PHE A 786 11.01 -39.96 15.79
N ASP A 787 9.84 -40.37 16.28
CA ASP A 787 9.20 -41.62 15.89
C ASP A 787 8.05 -41.36 14.92
N LEU A 788 8.09 -42.01 13.75
CA LEU A 788 6.94 -42.07 12.85
C LEU A 788 5.88 -43.03 13.43
N PRO A 789 4.58 -42.71 13.26
CA PRO A 789 3.51 -43.64 13.60
C PRO A 789 3.65 -45.03 12.94
N ALA A 790 3.14 -46.05 13.63
CA ALA A 790 3.21 -47.43 13.17
C ALA A 790 2.64 -47.58 11.75
N GLY A 791 3.38 -48.29 10.90
CA GLY A 791 3.00 -48.50 9.50
C GLY A 791 3.46 -47.42 8.53
N GLN A 792 4.20 -46.40 8.98
CA GLN A 792 4.85 -45.42 8.11
C GLN A 792 6.36 -45.69 7.91
N SER A 793 6.89 -45.37 6.73
CA SER A 793 8.34 -45.44 6.47
C SER A 793 8.86 -44.36 5.51
N VAL A 794 10.02 -43.77 5.83
CA VAL A 794 10.76 -42.83 4.99
C VAL A 794 11.25 -43.54 3.73
N GLN A 795 10.92 -43.00 2.55
CA GLN A 795 11.38 -43.51 1.25
C GLN A 795 12.58 -42.71 0.74
N GLN A 796 12.47 -41.38 0.76
CA GLN A 796 13.50 -40.48 0.26
C GLN A 796 13.40 -39.14 0.99
N GLY A 797 14.49 -38.71 1.61
CA GLY A 797 14.60 -37.39 2.23
C GLY A 797 15.54 -36.45 1.48
N TRP A 798 15.43 -35.15 1.75
CA TRP A 798 16.31 -34.11 1.22
C TRP A 798 16.74 -33.12 2.30
N SER A 799 17.72 -32.28 1.95
CA SER A 799 18.34 -31.27 2.82
C SER A 799 18.96 -31.80 4.13
N ALA A 800 19.06 -33.12 4.28
CA ALA A 800 19.64 -33.80 5.43
C ALA A 800 19.88 -35.28 5.10
N LYS A 801 20.59 -35.99 5.98
CA LYS A 801 20.80 -37.44 5.91
C LYS A 801 19.76 -38.15 6.76
N TRP A 802 19.01 -39.06 6.15
CA TRP A 802 17.87 -39.73 6.77
C TRP A 802 18.17 -41.21 7.01
N ALA A 803 17.88 -41.69 8.21
CA ALA A 803 17.93 -43.10 8.57
C ALA A 803 16.71 -43.47 9.42
N GLN A 804 16.12 -44.62 9.16
CA GLN A 804 15.01 -45.15 9.96
C GLN A 804 15.32 -46.56 10.46
N SER A 805 15.04 -46.82 11.74
CA SER A 805 15.08 -48.15 12.36
C SER A 805 13.80 -48.36 13.17
N GLY A 806 12.97 -49.32 12.75
CA GLY A 806 11.61 -49.44 13.27
C GLY A 806 10.80 -48.17 13.00
N GLN A 807 10.20 -47.59 14.05
CA GLN A 807 9.48 -46.31 13.97
C GLN A 807 10.42 -45.10 14.07
N THR A 808 11.62 -45.28 14.58
CA THR A 808 12.53 -44.18 14.89
C THR A 808 13.24 -43.68 13.65
N VAL A 809 13.06 -42.39 13.34
CA VAL A 809 13.77 -41.64 12.31
C VAL A 809 14.86 -40.81 12.97
N THR A 810 16.06 -40.90 12.42
CA THR A 810 17.22 -40.07 12.76
C THR A 810 17.62 -39.29 11.53
N VAL A 811 17.66 -37.98 11.67
CA VAL A 811 18.02 -37.03 10.62
C VAL A 811 19.24 -36.25 11.07
N SER A 812 20.34 -36.30 10.33
CA SER A 812 21.54 -35.52 10.62
C SER A 812 21.86 -34.53 9.51
N ASN A 813 22.51 -33.43 9.88
CA ASN A 813 22.87 -32.38 8.94
C ASN A 813 23.75 -32.88 7.78
N GLU A 814 23.60 -32.24 6.63
CA GLU A 814 24.56 -32.31 5.54
C GLU A 814 25.82 -31.47 5.87
N ALA A 815 26.86 -31.63 5.07
CA ALA A 815 28.13 -30.92 5.28
C ALA A 815 27.98 -29.38 5.24
N TRP A 816 26.97 -28.86 4.55
CA TRP A 816 26.76 -27.43 4.31
C TRP A 816 25.77 -26.76 5.27
N ASN A 817 24.99 -27.52 6.06
CA ASN A 817 23.99 -26.98 6.99
C ASN A 817 24.16 -27.45 8.44
N GLY A 818 25.37 -27.85 8.83
CA GLY A 818 25.65 -28.24 10.23
C GLY A 818 25.59 -27.08 11.22
N ASN A 819 25.90 -25.86 10.76
CA ASN A 819 25.83 -24.66 11.60
C ASN A 819 24.39 -24.18 11.73
N LEU A 820 23.82 -24.29 12.93
CA LEU A 820 22.47 -23.82 13.26
C LEU A 820 22.56 -22.88 14.47
N GLY A 821 22.63 -21.58 14.21
CA GLY A 821 22.73 -20.54 15.24
C GLY A 821 21.53 -20.52 16.19
N ALA A 822 21.63 -19.77 17.30
CA ALA A 822 20.48 -19.53 18.16
C ALA A 822 19.40 -18.78 17.38
N ASN A 823 18.14 -19.23 17.50
CA ASN A 823 16.97 -18.82 16.72
C ASN A 823 17.04 -19.05 15.20
N ALA A 824 18.09 -19.69 14.69
CA ALA A 824 18.17 -20.05 13.28
C ALA A 824 17.29 -21.27 12.97
N THR A 825 16.82 -21.35 11.72
CA THR A 825 15.95 -22.42 11.23
C THR A 825 16.65 -23.27 10.17
N VAL A 826 16.26 -24.53 10.09
CA VAL A 826 16.57 -25.41 8.96
C VAL A 826 15.31 -26.13 8.50
N ASP A 827 15.07 -26.06 7.19
CA ASP A 827 13.96 -26.71 6.51
C ASP A 827 14.44 -27.99 5.82
N ILE A 828 13.83 -29.11 6.19
CA ILE A 828 14.13 -30.44 5.66
C ILE A 828 12.81 -31.12 5.27
N GLY A 829 12.87 -32.16 4.44
CA GLY A 829 11.65 -32.88 4.08
C GLY A 829 11.92 -34.28 3.58
N PHE A 830 10.85 -35.07 3.49
CA PHE A 830 10.91 -36.43 2.97
C PHE A 830 9.59 -36.88 2.35
N ASN A 831 9.69 -37.81 1.40
CA ASN A 831 8.59 -38.66 0.96
C ASN A 831 8.56 -39.94 1.80
N GLY A 832 7.40 -40.27 2.35
CA GLY A 832 7.14 -41.47 3.12
C GLY A 832 6.07 -42.36 2.49
N SER A 833 5.99 -43.61 2.94
CA SER A 833 4.90 -44.55 2.64
C SER A 833 4.12 -44.88 3.91
N HIS A 834 2.85 -45.29 3.77
CA HIS A 834 2.00 -45.72 4.86
C HIS A 834 1.07 -46.86 4.46
N ASN A 835 0.69 -47.73 5.42
CA ASN A 835 -0.08 -48.96 5.16
C ASN A 835 -1.62 -48.84 5.32
N GLY A 836 -2.17 -47.66 5.65
CA GLY A 836 -3.62 -47.41 5.77
C GLY A 836 -4.08 -46.27 4.85
N ASN A 837 -5.33 -46.27 4.38
CA ASN A 837 -5.82 -45.31 3.38
C ASN A 837 -5.78 -43.86 3.92
N GLY A 838 -4.85 -43.04 3.45
CA GLY A 838 -4.67 -41.64 3.87
C GLY A 838 -4.07 -41.39 5.27
N ASN A 839 -3.33 -42.34 5.87
CA ASN A 839 -2.72 -42.14 7.20
C ASN A 839 -1.53 -41.16 7.17
N SER A 840 -1.80 -39.87 7.40
CA SER A 840 -0.82 -38.78 7.58
C SER A 840 -0.55 -38.41 9.04
N ALA A 841 -0.82 -39.32 10.00
CA ALA A 841 -0.58 -39.03 11.41
C ALA A 841 0.86 -38.52 11.64
N LYS A 842 0.99 -37.46 12.43
CA LYS A 842 2.26 -36.77 12.68
C LYS A 842 3.00 -37.34 13.89
N PRO A 843 4.35 -37.30 13.91
CA PRO A 843 5.14 -37.55 15.12
C PRO A 843 4.70 -36.61 16.25
N THR A 844 4.71 -37.10 17.48
CA THR A 844 4.27 -36.33 18.66
C THR A 844 5.43 -35.84 19.53
N GLN A 845 6.66 -36.27 19.24
CA GLN A 845 7.85 -35.94 20.03
C GLN A 845 9.07 -35.83 19.10
N PHE A 846 9.84 -34.77 19.30
CA PHE A 846 11.09 -34.51 18.59
C PHE A 846 12.21 -34.22 19.58
N THR A 847 13.43 -34.63 19.24
CA THR A 847 14.63 -34.24 19.98
C THR A 847 15.68 -33.71 19.02
N LEU A 848 16.36 -32.61 19.37
CA LEU A 848 17.51 -32.05 18.66
C LEU A 848 18.77 -32.26 19.51
N ASN A 849 19.74 -33.01 18.99
CA ASN A 849 20.94 -33.43 19.72
C ASN A 849 20.63 -34.06 21.10
N GLY A 850 19.50 -34.77 21.20
CA GLY A 850 19.04 -35.43 22.42
C GLY A 850 18.24 -34.55 23.39
N ALA A 851 18.11 -33.24 23.14
CA ALA A 851 17.26 -32.36 23.92
C ALA A 851 15.85 -32.27 23.32
N ALA A 852 14.81 -32.27 24.15
CA ALA A 852 13.41 -32.21 23.70
C ALA A 852 13.09 -30.90 22.98
N CYS A 853 12.39 -30.99 21.86
CA CYS A 853 11.79 -29.85 21.17
C CYS A 853 10.34 -29.66 21.63
N SER A 854 9.87 -28.41 21.59
CA SER A 854 8.46 -28.05 21.72
C SER A 854 7.74 -28.09 20.38
#